data_AF-A0A429E4U5-F1
#
_entry.id   AF-A0A429E4U5-F1
#
_cell.length_a   1.000
_cell.length_b   1.000
_cell.length_c   1.000
_cell.angle_alpha   90.00
_cell.angle_beta   90.00
_cell.angle_gamma   90.00
#
_symmetry.space_group_name_H-M   'P 1'
#
loop_
_entity.id
_entity.type
_entity.pdbx_description
1 polymer ?
#
loop_
_entity_poly.entity_id
_entity_poly.type
_entity_poly.pdbx_seq_one_letter_code
_entity_poly.pdbx_strand_id
1 'polypeptide(L)'
;MSQSSQHAGTGGPRMRYAAFISYSHTPDTHRARLLRQALHTFARPWNRMRALRVFLDNAAMSTEHDLWSTVEQALGDSEYLLLLASPESRASKWVGKEIDWWRQGPRPEKLLLVVTGGEIHWDEAGGDFDFARSTCLHPALRGHFTAEPRWVDLRWMDADHSGDLREPRFREAVADLAAPLHGRPKDELFGEDVTQRGRLRRFRRGMLAGMTALAVLASATAVFAFIQRNTAQEQARIATARQLAATALNLSGDDLELASLLAVQAYRVQETPETVSALYRVSAASPRLTRFVRADDRVTALALSGSPRYVAVGSERGSVDVWTADGNRRVRTLDVSGEVTGLTFSDDDRLLAVTSASGEVLVQDLDAQDGPRRLSGGRDAVQAALFSFQAHVLATVDDAGILRFYDTASDKPVDTVETGSGTIMNLSFLDEGTKLFVSYAVGWKLYGGDGGKTVELASSDRTIYPFNNYRHAASPTGRCFGFVKYGSVYLDSPANMIRSEAGESGTENDDGECAAPPDVTVNEADILAISDDGRAAVGTSDGVLVSTSANSDRPEALETLTGVKAPSVLTFSPGDGDRLASATGNTVALWELNDPGPTAHSSGIAVPDTTTIPSQPPLAVGPDGTLVWSHDLDDARTTLESWTPGDKADSLVNGQGADVLYDAIAFDPRGELIYTATENAVETWALEESRALVRKHSVELPERTPSQQRDTSGTIRLVATADGKVAVMPSDGSVLLLDPVTGERSTAVAARKPNLTAAQRARYDTVEYQRALGAQGRLAAVSTQDGRIDIHELPSGHRRHRLATGSSSVEALTLSERTSAVYAVVGGTTLQRWDSTTGELRWRSDGAAGYGVVADPTGRWVATLAGNGTIWLWDARTGERLGSTRLPAPNTVTGVSGAGPHSSLAFSRDGKSLWSVTERGALLSWDTSADAWIKGLCHRVHRSLTEAERARYLTSLSDGPAACD
;
A
#
# COMPACT_ATOMS: atom_id res chain seq x y z
N MET A 1 -60.42 -20.41 -6.70
CA MET A 1 -61.25 -21.58 -7.04
C MET A 1 -62.05 -21.96 -5.82
N SER A 2 -63.37 -21.96 -6.00
CA SER A 2 -64.43 -22.28 -5.05
C SER A 2 -64.42 -23.76 -4.65
N GLN A 3 -65.07 -24.04 -3.50
CA GLN A 3 -65.75 -25.27 -3.06
C GLN A 3 -65.10 -25.93 -1.83
N SER A 4 -65.81 -26.48 -0.85
CA SER A 4 -67.18 -26.32 -0.34
C SER A 4 -67.26 -27.27 0.86
N SER A 5 -67.94 -26.84 1.92
CA SER A 5 -68.31 -27.62 3.09
C SER A 5 -69.06 -28.92 2.78
N GLN A 6 -68.74 -30.01 3.48
CA GLN A 6 -69.72 -31.02 3.88
C GLN A 6 -69.59 -31.29 5.39
N HIS A 7 -70.60 -30.81 6.12
CA HIS A 7 -70.99 -31.36 7.42
C HIS A 7 -71.75 -32.66 7.17
N ALA A 8 -71.28 -33.74 7.79
CA ALA A 8 -72.12 -34.88 8.15
C ALA A 8 -72.07 -35.02 9.67
N GLY A 9 -73.17 -34.66 10.32
CA GLY A 9 -73.44 -35.10 11.68
C GLY A 9 -73.86 -36.56 11.67
N THR A 10 -73.49 -37.30 12.73
CA THR A 10 -74.37 -38.12 13.59
C THR A 10 -73.56 -39.20 14.32
N GLY A 11 -73.81 -39.35 15.62
CA GLY A 11 -73.42 -40.53 16.40
C GLY A 11 -72.10 -40.46 17.17
N GLY A 12 -71.84 -39.39 17.92
CA GLY A 12 -70.80 -39.42 18.95
C GLY A 12 -71.11 -40.53 19.98
N PRO A 13 -70.14 -41.38 20.37
CA PRO A 13 -70.39 -42.50 21.27
C PRO A 13 -70.94 -41.98 22.60
N ARG A 14 -72.05 -42.57 23.08
CA ARG A 14 -72.55 -42.39 24.45
C ARG A 14 -71.35 -42.53 25.40
N MET A 15 -71.03 -41.44 26.09
CA MET A 15 -69.81 -41.30 26.89
C MET A 15 -69.92 -42.14 28.16
N ARG A 16 -69.67 -43.46 28.06
CA ARG A 16 -69.70 -44.38 29.20
C ARG A 16 -68.55 -44.12 30.17
N TYR A 17 -68.84 -44.17 31.47
CA TYR A 17 -67.85 -44.13 32.53
C TYR A 17 -67.38 -45.56 32.84
N ALA A 18 -66.08 -45.72 33.10
CA ALA A 18 -65.53 -47.01 33.54
C ALA A 18 -66.00 -47.36 34.95
N ALA A 19 -66.18 -46.35 35.80
CA ALA A 19 -66.62 -46.50 37.18
C ALA A 19 -67.38 -45.26 37.67
N PHE A 20 -68.34 -45.49 38.56
CA PHE A 20 -68.96 -44.50 39.44
C PHE A 20 -68.40 -44.68 40.84
N ILE A 21 -67.90 -43.62 41.49
CA ILE A 21 -67.44 -43.67 42.88
C ILE A 21 -68.54 -43.14 43.80
N SER A 22 -69.07 -44.02 44.66
CA SER A 22 -70.03 -43.73 45.73
C SER A 22 -69.31 -43.67 47.07
N TYR A 23 -69.52 -42.60 47.85
CA TYR A 23 -68.81 -42.37 49.11
C TYR A 23 -69.53 -41.37 50.02
N SER A 24 -69.26 -41.41 51.32
CA SER A 24 -69.65 -40.32 52.24
C SER A 24 -68.66 -39.16 52.19
N HIS A 25 -69.15 -37.94 52.01
CA HIS A 25 -68.29 -36.76 51.84
C HIS A 25 -67.24 -36.54 52.93
N THR A 26 -67.60 -36.68 54.20
CA THR A 26 -66.66 -36.55 55.32
C THR A 26 -66.59 -37.90 56.02
N PRO A 27 -65.42 -38.56 56.11
CA PRO A 27 -64.07 -38.07 55.76
C PRO A 27 -63.58 -38.36 54.32
N ASP A 28 -64.33 -39.06 53.46
CA ASP A 28 -63.75 -39.71 52.27
C ASP A 28 -63.55 -38.84 51.01
N THR A 29 -63.92 -37.55 51.01
CA THR A 29 -63.78 -36.66 49.83
C THR A 29 -62.37 -36.61 49.26
N HIS A 30 -61.34 -36.50 50.12
CA HIS A 30 -59.95 -36.41 49.66
C HIS A 30 -59.48 -37.72 49.00
N ARG A 31 -59.75 -38.86 49.65
CA ARG A 31 -59.42 -40.20 49.14
C ARG A 31 -60.11 -40.48 47.80
N ALA A 32 -61.39 -40.11 47.68
CA ALA A 32 -62.16 -40.31 46.45
C ALA A 32 -61.64 -39.47 45.27
N ARG A 33 -61.20 -38.22 45.51
CA ARG A 33 -60.58 -37.35 44.49
C ARG A 33 -59.22 -37.88 44.03
N LEU A 34 -58.37 -38.29 44.97
CA LEU A 34 -57.06 -38.86 44.67
C LEU A 34 -57.20 -40.17 43.88
N LEU A 35 -58.12 -41.04 44.29
CA LEU A 35 -58.42 -42.29 43.59
C LEU A 35 -58.89 -42.03 42.15
N ARG A 36 -59.78 -41.05 41.94
CA ARG A 36 -60.21 -40.64 40.59
C ARG A 36 -59.04 -40.14 39.74
N GLN A 37 -58.17 -39.28 40.30
CA GLN A 37 -57.02 -38.74 39.57
C GLN A 37 -56.00 -39.83 39.22
N ALA A 38 -55.78 -40.78 40.12
CA ALA A 38 -54.93 -41.94 39.89
C ALA A 38 -55.47 -42.80 38.74
N LEU A 39 -56.76 -43.19 38.79
CA LEU A 39 -57.41 -43.98 37.75
C LEU A 39 -57.46 -43.28 36.37
N HIS A 40 -57.51 -41.94 36.33
CA HIS A 40 -57.40 -41.19 35.09
C HIS A 40 -56.02 -41.26 34.42
N THR A 41 -54.95 -41.50 35.20
CA THR A 41 -53.56 -41.34 34.74
C THR A 41 -52.75 -42.63 34.74
N PHE A 42 -53.20 -43.67 35.43
CA PHE A 42 -52.53 -44.96 35.52
C PHE A 42 -52.55 -45.69 34.17
N ALA A 43 -51.40 -46.19 33.70
CA ALA A 43 -51.25 -46.92 32.44
C ALA A 43 -51.78 -46.16 31.20
N ARG A 44 -51.64 -44.82 31.19
CA ARG A 44 -52.18 -43.97 30.12
C ARG A 44 -51.40 -44.13 28.80
N PRO A 45 -52.05 -44.49 27.70
CA PRO A 45 -51.44 -44.46 26.37
C PRO A 45 -50.98 -43.04 26.00
N TRP A 46 -49.81 -42.91 25.39
CA TRP A 46 -49.22 -41.60 25.04
C TRP A 46 -50.10 -40.72 24.13
N ASN A 47 -51.04 -41.33 23.40
CA ASN A 47 -51.95 -40.68 22.47
C ASN A 47 -53.37 -40.40 23.03
N ARG A 48 -53.64 -40.66 24.31
CA ARG A 48 -54.95 -40.40 24.95
C ARG A 48 -54.83 -39.41 26.11
N MET A 49 -55.86 -38.55 26.27
CA MET A 49 -55.90 -37.57 27.36
C MET A 49 -56.10 -38.21 28.75
N ARG A 50 -56.83 -39.35 28.84
CA ARG A 50 -57.12 -40.08 30.09
C ARG A 50 -57.10 -41.60 29.84
N ALA A 51 -56.65 -42.37 30.83
CA ALA A 51 -56.63 -43.84 30.78
C ALA A 51 -58.02 -44.44 31.00
N LEU A 52 -58.69 -44.06 32.08
CA LEU A 52 -60.10 -44.35 32.38
C LEU A 52 -60.90 -43.06 32.56
N ARG A 53 -62.22 -43.10 32.39
CA ARG A 53 -63.13 -42.01 32.78
C ARG A 53 -63.97 -42.48 33.95
N VAL A 54 -63.72 -41.92 35.12
CA VAL A 54 -64.38 -42.28 36.37
C VAL A 54 -65.23 -41.09 36.83
N PHE A 55 -66.51 -41.33 37.11
CA PHE A 55 -67.42 -40.37 37.69
C PHE A 55 -67.30 -40.40 39.22
N LEU A 56 -67.43 -39.25 39.87
CA LEU A 56 -67.34 -39.11 41.32
C LEU A 56 -68.60 -38.38 41.78
N ASP A 57 -69.37 -38.99 42.67
CA ASP A 57 -70.56 -38.36 43.23
C ASP A 57 -70.18 -37.07 43.99
N ASN A 58 -70.96 -36.01 43.84
CA ASN A 58 -70.74 -34.73 44.53
C ASN A 58 -72.01 -34.26 45.28
N ALA A 59 -72.99 -35.13 45.52
CA ALA A 59 -74.38 -34.79 45.85
C ALA A 59 -74.66 -34.14 47.24
N ALA A 60 -73.67 -33.67 48.01
CA ALA A 60 -73.95 -33.18 49.37
C ALA A 60 -74.35 -31.70 49.55
N MET A 61 -74.50 -30.86 48.51
CA MET A 61 -74.99 -29.48 48.73
C MET A 61 -75.82 -28.91 47.56
N SER A 62 -77.10 -29.26 47.47
CA SER A 62 -78.19 -28.38 46.99
C SER A 62 -79.56 -29.09 47.06
N THR A 63 -80.59 -28.34 47.44
CA THR A 63 -81.97 -28.81 47.69
C THR A 63 -82.88 -28.70 46.45
N GLU A 64 -82.60 -29.44 45.38
CA GLU A 64 -83.45 -29.47 44.18
C GLU A 64 -83.60 -30.89 43.58
N HIS A 65 -84.78 -31.18 43.02
CA HIS A 65 -85.18 -32.50 42.49
C HIS A 65 -84.38 -32.97 41.24
N ASP A 66 -83.58 -32.11 40.60
CA ASP A 66 -82.93 -32.38 39.31
C ASP A 66 -81.55 -33.09 39.40
N LEU A 67 -80.95 -33.18 40.59
CA LEU A 67 -79.63 -33.83 40.75
C LEU A 67 -79.71 -35.36 40.80
N TRP A 68 -80.82 -35.93 41.30
CA TRP A 68 -80.96 -37.39 41.39
C TRP A 68 -81.05 -38.06 40.02
N SER A 69 -81.74 -37.45 39.04
CA SER A 69 -81.76 -37.94 37.66
C SER A 69 -80.39 -37.92 36.99
N THR A 70 -79.51 -36.98 37.39
CA THR A 70 -78.12 -36.91 36.90
C THR A 70 -77.27 -38.03 37.51
N VAL A 71 -77.46 -38.32 38.80
CA VAL A 71 -76.81 -39.44 39.49
C VAL A 71 -77.29 -40.78 38.93
N GLU A 72 -78.60 -40.97 38.71
CA GLU A 72 -79.15 -42.17 38.06
C GLU A 72 -78.62 -42.35 36.64
N GLN A 73 -78.52 -41.26 35.86
CA GLN A 73 -77.92 -41.31 34.54
C GLN A 73 -76.43 -41.68 34.60
N ALA A 74 -75.66 -41.08 35.52
CA ALA A 74 -74.25 -41.37 35.70
C ALA A 74 -74.00 -42.80 36.21
N LEU A 75 -74.85 -43.31 37.11
CA LEU A 75 -74.87 -44.72 37.53
C LEU A 75 -75.18 -45.61 36.31
N GLY A 76 -76.22 -45.31 35.54
CA GLY A 76 -76.58 -46.08 34.33
C GLY A 76 -75.52 -46.07 33.22
N ASP A 77 -74.77 -44.98 33.09
CA ASP A 77 -73.68 -44.84 32.13
C ASP A 77 -72.34 -45.40 32.66
N SER A 78 -72.27 -45.86 33.91
CA SER A 78 -71.08 -46.44 34.52
C SER A 78 -71.03 -47.97 34.40
N GLU A 79 -69.84 -48.53 34.21
CA GLU A 79 -69.68 -49.98 34.12
C GLU A 79 -69.55 -50.67 35.48
N TYR A 80 -68.88 -50.03 36.44
CA TYR A 80 -68.69 -50.51 37.79
C TYR A 80 -69.14 -49.47 38.82
N LEU A 81 -69.61 -49.93 39.98
CA LEU A 81 -69.77 -49.11 41.18
C LEU A 81 -68.59 -49.34 42.12
N LEU A 82 -67.83 -48.29 42.42
CA LEU A 82 -66.78 -48.29 43.43
C LEU A 82 -67.34 -47.67 44.70
N LEU A 83 -67.57 -48.48 45.72
CA LEU A 83 -68.09 -48.03 47.00
C LEU A 83 -66.96 -47.83 48.00
N LEU A 84 -66.78 -46.61 48.49
CA LEU A 84 -65.89 -46.34 49.62
C LEU A 84 -66.64 -46.67 50.92
N ALA A 85 -66.30 -47.82 51.49
CA ALA A 85 -66.91 -48.37 52.69
C ALA A 85 -66.27 -47.77 53.95
N SER A 86 -67.09 -47.05 54.71
CA SER A 86 -66.76 -46.43 56.00
C SER A 86 -68.02 -46.40 56.88
N PRO A 87 -67.90 -46.27 58.22
CA PRO A 87 -69.06 -46.11 59.10
C PRO A 87 -69.99 -44.98 58.67
N GLU A 88 -69.44 -43.91 58.10
CA GLU A 88 -70.16 -42.77 57.56
C GLU A 88 -70.90 -43.12 56.26
N SER A 89 -70.28 -43.85 55.34
CA SER A 89 -70.95 -44.39 54.15
C SER A 89 -72.08 -45.36 54.52
N ARG A 90 -71.89 -46.19 55.56
CA ARG A 90 -72.93 -47.08 56.10
C ARG A 90 -74.15 -46.32 56.63
N ALA A 91 -73.97 -45.14 57.21
CA ALA A 91 -75.06 -44.31 57.73
C ALA A 91 -75.66 -43.35 56.69
N SER A 92 -75.05 -43.20 55.52
CA SER A 92 -75.45 -42.22 54.50
C SER A 92 -76.69 -42.68 53.74
N LYS A 93 -77.75 -41.86 53.81
CA LYS A 93 -79.00 -42.08 53.05
C LYS A 93 -78.77 -42.05 51.54
N TRP A 94 -77.81 -41.25 51.05
CA TRP A 94 -77.53 -41.12 49.62
C TRP A 94 -76.76 -42.32 49.08
N VAL A 95 -75.68 -42.74 49.77
CA VAL A 95 -74.96 -43.98 49.46
C VAL A 95 -75.90 -45.18 49.50
N GLY A 96 -76.80 -45.24 50.49
CA GLY A 96 -77.85 -46.26 50.57
C GLY A 96 -78.75 -46.29 49.32
N LYS A 97 -79.23 -45.14 48.85
CA LYS A 97 -80.03 -45.05 47.62
C LYS A 97 -79.25 -45.48 46.37
N GLU A 98 -77.98 -45.10 46.25
CA GLU A 98 -77.13 -45.48 45.11
C GLU A 98 -76.87 -47.00 45.09
N ILE A 99 -76.62 -47.60 46.25
CA ILE A 99 -76.49 -49.05 46.41
C ILE A 99 -77.80 -49.76 46.03
N ASP A 100 -78.92 -49.29 46.55
CA ASP A 100 -80.23 -49.87 46.27
C ASP A 100 -80.59 -49.78 44.77
N TRP A 101 -80.26 -48.66 44.13
CA TRP A 101 -80.43 -48.47 42.69
C TRP A 101 -79.52 -49.42 41.91
N TRP A 102 -78.24 -49.53 42.27
CA TRP A 102 -77.29 -50.39 41.58
C TRP A 102 -77.66 -51.87 41.69
N ARG A 103 -78.12 -52.30 42.86
CA ARG A 103 -78.53 -53.69 43.12
C ARG A 103 -79.75 -54.10 42.30
N GLN A 104 -80.66 -53.17 42.04
CA GLN A 104 -81.85 -53.39 41.18
C GLN A 104 -81.52 -53.21 39.69
N GLY A 105 -80.34 -52.67 39.38
CA GLY A 105 -79.87 -52.43 38.04
C GLY A 105 -79.44 -53.70 37.29
N PRO A 106 -79.01 -53.56 36.03
CA PRO A 106 -78.71 -54.69 35.15
C PRO A 106 -77.36 -55.40 35.45
N ARG A 107 -76.54 -54.91 36.39
CA ARG A 107 -75.18 -55.40 36.67
C ARG A 107 -74.84 -55.39 38.18
N PRO A 108 -75.66 -56.02 39.04
CA PRO A 108 -75.47 -56.00 40.49
C PRO A 108 -74.09 -56.53 40.90
N GLU A 109 -73.52 -57.47 40.14
CA GLU A 109 -72.23 -58.11 40.41
C GLU A 109 -71.00 -57.20 40.19
N LYS A 110 -71.14 -56.08 39.46
CA LYS A 110 -70.04 -55.15 39.16
C LYS A 110 -69.88 -54.06 40.22
N LEU A 111 -69.69 -54.49 41.47
CA LEU A 111 -69.47 -53.62 42.62
C LEU A 111 -68.11 -53.94 43.25
N LEU A 112 -67.26 -52.92 43.39
CA LEU A 112 -65.94 -53.03 44.02
C LEU A 112 -65.93 -52.23 45.33
N LEU A 113 -65.43 -52.86 46.38
CA LEU A 113 -65.37 -52.26 47.71
C LEU A 113 -63.99 -51.65 47.96
N VAL A 114 -63.97 -50.42 48.48
CA VAL A 114 -62.76 -49.72 48.91
C VAL A 114 -62.96 -49.37 50.38
N VAL A 115 -62.29 -50.06 51.29
CA VAL A 115 -62.48 -49.85 52.73
C VAL A 115 -61.63 -48.67 53.18
N THR A 116 -62.29 -47.61 53.63
CA THR A 116 -61.67 -46.34 54.01
C THR A 116 -61.77 -46.05 55.51
N GLY A 117 -62.65 -46.75 56.23
CA GLY A 117 -62.77 -46.70 57.69
C GLY A 117 -63.59 -47.86 58.24
N GLY A 118 -63.52 -48.11 59.56
CA GLY A 118 -64.26 -49.18 60.22
C GLY A 118 -63.70 -50.60 59.98
N GLU A 119 -64.50 -51.59 60.36
CA GLU A 119 -64.16 -53.01 60.26
C GLU A 119 -65.03 -53.71 59.21
N ILE A 120 -64.44 -54.69 58.53
CA ILE A 120 -65.10 -55.55 57.54
C ILE A 120 -64.74 -57.02 57.86
N HIS A 121 -65.76 -57.85 58.01
CA HIS A 121 -65.60 -59.26 58.38
C HIS A 121 -66.52 -60.12 57.51
N TRP A 122 -65.92 -60.99 56.71
CA TRP A 122 -66.64 -61.99 55.94
C TRP A 122 -67.01 -63.19 56.83
N ASP A 123 -68.25 -63.65 56.76
CA ASP A 123 -68.69 -64.90 57.41
C ASP A 123 -68.71 -66.02 56.36
N GLU A 124 -67.67 -66.85 56.37
CA GLU A 124 -67.54 -67.98 55.44
C GLU A 124 -68.69 -69.00 55.59
N ALA A 125 -69.27 -69.15 56.79
CA ALA A 125 -70.35 -70.11 57.03
C ALA A 125 -71.70 -69.58 56.53
N GLY A 126 -71.91 -68.27 56.58
CA GLY A 126 -73.13 -67.58 56.11
C GLY A 126 -73.11 -67.20 54.62
N GLY A 127 -71.94 -67.22 53.97
CA GLY A 127 -71.78 -66.83 52.57
C GLY A 127 -72.03 -65.34 52.30
N ASP A 128 -71.93 -64.50 53.34
CA ASP A 128 -72.14 -63.05 53.28
C ASP A 128 -71.28 -62.36 54.35
N PHE A 129 -71.23 -61.02 54.37
CA PHE A 129 -70.55 -60.29 55.44
C PHE A 129 -71.28 -60.44 56.78
N ASP A 130 -70.52 -60.57 57.87
CA ASP A 130 -71.06 -60.45 59.22
C ASP A 130 -71.43 -58.97 59.45
N PHE A 131 -72.70 -58.63 59.22
CA PHE A 131 -73.20 -57.25 59.39
C PHE A 131 -73.29 -56.77 60.84
N ALA A 132 -73.12 -57.67 61.83
CA ALA A 132 -73.04 -57.31 63.23
C ALA A 132 -71.62 -56.86 63.59
N ARG A 133 -70.59 -57.50 63.01
CA ARG A 133 -69.17 -57.12 63.22
C ARG A 133 -68.65 -56.12 62.19
N SER A 134 -69.16 -56.12 60.96
CA SER A 134 -68.76 -55.21 59.89
C SER A 134 -69.43 -53.85 60.05
N THR A 135 -68.66 -52.84 60.46
CA THR A 135 -69.16 -51.49 60.78
C THR A 135 -69.15 -50.53 59.59
N CYS A 136 -68.56 -50.91 58.45
CA CYS A 136 -68.36 -50.03 57.28
C CYS A 136 -69.30 -50.27 56.08
N LEU A 137 -70.04 -51.38 56.04
CA LEU A 137 -70.91 -51.74 54.91
C LEU A 137 -72.36 -51.32 55.15
N HIS A 138 -73.04 -50.76 54.15
CA HIS A 138 -74.46 -50.41 54.26
C HIS A 138 -75.33 -51.69 54.37
N PRO A 139 -76.35 -51.76 55.25
CA PRO A 139 -77.18 -52.96 55.44
C PRO A 139 -77.90 -53.45 54.16
N ALA A 140 -78.11 -52.55 53.19
CA ALA A 140 -78.67 -52.88 51.88
C ALA A 140 -77.84 -53.91 51.08
N LEU A 141 -76.56 -54.07 51.39
CA LEU A 141 -75.68 -55.06 50.76
C LEU A 141 -75.87 -56.48 51.30
N ARG A 142 -76.72 -56.69 52.32
CA ARG A 142 -76.97 -58.02 52.87
C ARG A 142 -77.61 -58.93 51.81
N GLY A 143 -77.03 -60.11 51.64
CA GLY A 143 -77.40 -61.13 50.65
C GLY A 143 -76.99 -60.79 49.21
N HIS A 144 -76.18 -59.74 49.00
CA HIS A 144 -75.79 -59.29 47.65
C HIS A 144 -74.66 -60.12 47.04
N PHE A 145 -73.72 -60.57 47.86
CA PHE A 145 -72.51 -61.26 47.39
C PHE A 145 -72.71 -62.78 47.44
N THR A 146 -72.30 -63.48 46.39
CA THR A 146 -72.36 -64.96 46.32
C THR A 146 -71.08 -65.64 46.81
N ALA A 147 -70.00 -64.86 46.99
CA ALA A 147 -68.70 -65.23 47.54
C ALA A 147 -67.99 -63.94 47.99
N GLU A 148 -66.94 -64.04 48.81
CA GLU A 148 -66.24 -62.85 49.33
C GLU A 148 -65.73 -61.97 48.17
N PRO A 149 -66.22 -60.72 48.02
CA PRO A 149 -65.77 -59.84 46.97
C PRO A 149 -64.35 -59.34 47.29
N ARG A 150 -63.55 -59.13 46.25
CA ARG A 150 -62.26 -58.44 46.43
C ARG A 150 -62.50 -56.99 46.85
N TRP A 151 -61.84 -56.58 47.92
CA TRP A 151 -61.88 -55.22 48.44
C TRP A 151 -60.46 -54.68 48.65
N VAL A 152 -60.33 -53.36 48.56
CA VAL A 152 -59.04 -52.66 48.69
C VAL A 152 -58.99 -51.87 49.99
N ASP A 153 -57.91 -52.02 50.77
CA ASP A 153 -57.74 -51.32 52.04
C ASP A 153 -57.03 -49.96 51.84
N LEU A 154 -57.74 -48.88 52.13
CA LEU A 154 -57.23 -47.51 52.18
C LEU A 154 -57.33 -46.90 53.60
N ARG A 155 -57.61 -47.70 54.64
CA ARG A 155 -57.70 -47.21 56.03
C ARG A 155 -56.38 -46.62 56.53
N TRP A 156 -55.26 -47.05 55.96
CA TRP A 156 -53.92 -46.56 56.28
C TRP A 156 -53.65 -45.11 55.80
N MET A 157 -54.47 -44.59 54.88
CA MET A 157 -54.33 -43.22 54.40
C MET A 157 -55.11 -42.27 55.30
N ASP A 158 -54.45 -41.47 56.14
CA ASP A 158 -55.14 -40.45 56.94
C ASP A 158 -55.86 -39.41 56.05
N ALA A 159 -56.88 -38.73 56.60
CA ALA A 159 -57.67 -37.76 55.85
C ALA A 159 -56.82 -36.61 55.25
N ASP A 160 -55.68 -36.29 55.87
CA ASP A 160 -54.73 -35.25 55.48
C ASP A 160 -53.47 -35.79 54.76
N HIS A 161 -53.46 -37.05 54.34
CA HIS A 161 -52.28 -37.64 53.68
C HIS A 161 -51.87 -36.81 52.45
N SER A 162 -50.60 -36.41 52.39
CA SER A 162 -50.03 -35.66 51.28
C SER A 162 -50.07 -36.53 50.03
N GLY A 163 -51.06 -36.31 49.16
CA GLY A 163 -51.44 -37.19 48.05
C GLY A 163 -50.38 -37.40 46.96
N ASP A 164 -49.28 -38.08 47.27
CA ASP A 164 -48.32 -38.54 46.27
C ASP A 164 -48.86 -39.78 45.56
N LEU A 165 -49.36 -39.58 44.33
CA LEU A 165 -49.78 -40.64 43.40
C LEU A 165 -48.65 -41.65 43.08
N ARG A 166 -47.41 -41.40 43.55
CA ARG A 166 -46.24 -42.28 43.39
C ARG A 166 -46.05 -43.27 44.54
N GLU A 167 -46.77 -43.14 45.64
CA GLU A 167 -46.60 -44.04 46.78
C GLU A 167 -46.87 -45.51 46.40
N PRO A 168 -45.96 -46.45 46.68
CA PRO A 168 -46.09 -47.84 46.21
C PRO A 168 -47.38 -48.54 46.65
N ARG A 169 -47.76 -48.38 47.93
CA ARG A 169 -48.98 -48.99 48.50
C ARG A 169 -50.25 -48.44 47.85
N PHE A 170 -50.31 -47.13 47.64
CA PHE A 170 -51.44 -46.49 46.96
C PHE A 170 -51.54 -46.90 45.50
N ARG A 171 -50.40 -46.98 44.80
CA ARG A 171 -50.37 -47.44 43.41
C ARG A 171 -50.81 -48.89 43.26
N GLU A 172 -50.46 -49.73 44.22
CA GLU A 172 -50.90 -51.12 44.26
C GLU A 172 -52.43 -51.22 44.41
N ALA A 173 -52.99 -50.49 45.38
CA ALA A 173 -54.43 -50.35 45.57
C ALA A 173 -55.16 -49.82 44.31
N VAL A 174 -54.59 -48.80 43.65
CA VAL A 174 -55.14 -48.25 42.39
C VAL A 174 -55.08 -49.28 41.27
N ALA A 175 -54.03 -50.09 41.19
CA ALA A 175 -53.91 -51.13 40.17
C ALA A 175 -54.88 -52.29 40.40
N ASP A 176 -55.13 -52.68 41.66
CA ASP A 176 -56.15 -53.67 42.03
C ASP A 176 -57.56 -53.21 41.63
N LEU A 177 -57.83 -51.90 41.71
CA LEU A 177 -59.08 -51.31 41.21
C LEU A 177 -59.07 -51.14 39.69
N ALA A 178 -57.95 -50.77 39.08
CA ALA A 178 -57.86 -50.51 37.65
C ALA A 178 -57.89 -51.78 36.79
N ALA A 179 -57.39 -52.91 37.30
CA ALA A 179 -57.38 -54.20 36.62
C ALA A 179 -58.77 -54.66 36.13
N PRO A 180 -59.81 -54.76 37.00
CA PRO A 180 -61.16 -55.09 36.57
C PRO A 180 -61.77 -54.00 35.67
N LEU A 181 -61.44 -52.72 35.90
CA LEU A 181 -61.95 -51.60 35.08
C LEU A 181 -61.37 -51.57 33.66
N HIS A 182 -60.15 -52.05 33.47
CA HIS A 182 -59.52 -52.21 32.15
C HIS A 182 -59.80 -53.59 31.51
N GLY A 183 -60.31 -54.55 32.27
CA GLY A 183 -60.44 -55.95 31.84
C GLY A 183 -59.09 -56.64 31.61
N ARG A 184 -58.02 -56.18 32.27
CA ARG A 184 -56.64 -56.66 32.08
C ARG A 184 -55.99 -57.06 33.41
N PRO A 185 -55.06 -58.04 33.41
CA PRO A 185 -54.31 -58.41 34.61
C PRO A 185 -53.50 -57.23 35.19
N LYS A 186 -53.39 -57.19 36.53
CA LYS A 186 -52.65 -56.16 37.29
C LYS A 186 -51.21 -55.97 36.81
N ASP A 187 -50.48 -57.06 36.60
CA ASP A 187 -49.06 -57.03 36.22
C ASP A 187 -48.82 -56.40 34.85
N GLU A 188 -49.75 -56.59 33.92
CA GLU A 188 -49.67 -56.03 32.57
C GLU A 188 -49.83 -54.50 32.60
N LEU A 189 -50.78 -53.99 33.41
CA LEU A 189 -51.00 -52.56 33.58
C LEU A 189 -49.83 -51.86 34.29
N PHE A 190 -49.20 -52.52 35.27
CA PHE A 190 -47.99 -52.02 35.92
C PHE A 190 -46.80 -51.93 34.96
N GLY A 191 -46.58 -52.97 34.15
CA GLY A 191 -45.54 -52.97 33.12
C GLY A 191 -45.73 -51.85 32.08
N GLU A 192 -46.97 -51.58 31.68
CA GLU A 192 -47.28 -50.55 30.69
C GLU A 192 -47.06 -49.11 31.22
N ASP A 193 -47.41 -48.80 32.47
CA ASP A 193 -47.19 -47.47 33.07
C ASP A 193 -45.69 -47.12 33.17
N VAL A 194 -44.84 -48.13 33.45
CA VAL A 194 -43.38 -47.96 33.54
C VAL A 194 -42.75 -47.77 32.15
N THR A 195 -43.16 -48.56 31.18
CA THR A 195 -42.60 -48.51 29.81
C THR A 195 -42.95 -47.21 29.08
N GLN A 196 -44.19 -46.71 29.19
CA GLN A 196 -44.63 -45.48 28.55
C GLN A 196 -43.85 -44.24 29.04
N ARG A 197 -43.58 -44.15 30.35
CA ARG A 197 -42.78 -43.04 30.91
C ARG A 197 -41.30 -43.08 30.50
N GLY A 198 -40.74 -44.28 30.32
CA GLY A 198 -39.37 -44.46 29.84
C GLY A 198 -39.16 -43.93 28.42
N ARG A 199 -40.15 -44.10 27.52
CA ARG A 199 -40.10 -43.61 26.14
C ARG A 199 -40.11 -42.09 26.05
N LEU A 200 -40.95 -41.41 26.83
CA LEU A 200 -41.07 -39.95 26.81
C LEU A 200 -39.78 -39.24 27.24
N ARG A 201 -39.08 -39.79 28.24
CA ARG A 201 -37.78 -39.26 28.71
C ARG A 201 -36.68 -39.41 27.67
N ARG A 202 -36.63 -40.56 26.97
CA ARG A 202 -35.66 -40.80 25.89
C ARG A 202 -35.90 -39.87 24.70
N PHE A 203 -37.15 -39.67 24.30
CA PHE A 203 -37.51 -38.74 23.22
C PHE A 203 -37.10 -37.30 23.52
N ARG A 204 -37.39 -36.79 24.74
CA ARG A 204 -37.00 -35.43 25.15
C ARG A 204 -35.48 -35.22 25.17
N ARG A 205 -34.70 -36.20 25.65
CA ARG A 205 -33.22 -36.14 25.63
C ARG A 205 -32.67 -36.14 24.20
N GLY A 206 -33.24 -36.97 23.32
CA GLY A 206 -32.86 -37.00 21.89
C GLY A 206 -33.15 -35.67 21.18
N MET A 207 -34.29 -35.04 21.46
CA MET A 207 -34.65 -33.74 20.89
C MET A 207 -33.70 -32.62 21.35
N LEU A 208 -33.37 -32.55 22.65
CA LEU A 208 -32.44 -31.55 23.16
C LEU A 208 -31.03 -31.74 22.56
N ALA A 209 -30.53 -32.97 22.51
CA ALA A 209 -29.23 -33.29 21.89
C ALA A 209 -29.21 -32.96 20.39
N GLY A 210 -30.31 -33.22 19.67
CA GLY A 210 -30.45 -32.84 18.27
C GLY A 210 -30.45 -31.33 18.06
N MET A 211 -31.18 -30.57 18.89
CA MET A 211 -31.20 -29.10 18.81
C MET A 211 -29.85 -28.48 19.16
N THR A 212 -29.14 -28.98 20.18
CA THR A 212 -27.79 -28.49 20.47
C THR A 212 -26.81 -28.82 19.35
N ALA A 213 -26.87 -30.02 18.78
CA ALA A 213 -26.04 -30.38 17.62
C ALA A 213 -26.31 -29.46 16.42
N LEU A 214 -27.58 -29.19 16.11
CA LEU A 214 -27.97 -28.27 15.03
C LEU A 214 -27.54 -26.83 15.31
N ALA A 215 -27.67 -26.34 16.54
CA ALA A 215 -27.24 -25.00 16.93
C ALA A 215 -25.71 -24.85 16.83
N VAL A 216 -24.94 -25.86 17.25
CA VAL A 216 -23.48 -25.88 17.10
C VAL A 216 -23.09 -25.89 15.63
N LEU A 217 -23.74 -26.71 14.80
CA LEU A 217 -23.48 -26.77 13.36
C LEU A 217 -23.79 -25.42 12.69
N ALA A 218 -24.95 -24.83 12.97
CA ALA A 218 -25.33 -23.52 12.45
C ALA A 218 -24.32 -22.44 12.85
N SER A 219 -23.88 -22.44 14.10
CA SER A 219 -22.87 -21.49 14.61
C SER A 219 -21.52 -21.68 13.92
N ALA A 220 -21.07 -22.92 13.74
CA ALA A 220 -19.84 -23.24 13.02
C ALA A 220 -19.91 -22.78 11.55
N THR A 221 -21.04 -23.01 10.86
CA THR A 221 -21.23 -22.53 9.48
C THR A 221 -21.25 -21.01 9.37
N ALA A 222 -21.85 -20.30 10.35
CA ALA A 222 -21.86 -18.85 10.38
C ALA A 222 -20.45 -18.26 10.60
N VAL A 223 -19.67 -18.84 11.52
CA VAL A 223 -18.27 -18.45 11.75
C VAL A 223 -17.43 -18.70 10.50
N PHE A 224 -17.58 -19.87 9.87
CA PHE A 224 -16.89 -20.19 8.62
C PHE A 224 -17.25 -19.20 7.50
N ALA A 225 -18.54 -18.87 7.32
CA ALA A 225 -18.99 -17.90 6.33
C ALA A 225 -18.45 -16.48 6.61
N PHE A 226 -18.34 -16.08 7.88
CA PHE A 226 -17.76 -14.79 8.26
C PHE A 226 -16.26 -14.73 7.97
N ILE A 227 -15.51 -15.79 8.31
CA ILE A 227 -14.09 -15.91 7.95
C ILE A 227 -13.92 -15.87 6.43
N GLN A 228 -14.71 -16.66 5.69
CA GLN A 228 -14.66 -16.71 4.24
C GLN A 228 -14.98 -15.34 3.61
N ARG A 229 -15.96 -14.61 4.13
CA ARG A 229 -16.28 -13.23 3.70
C ARG A 229 -15.10 -12.29 3.94
N ASN A 230 -14.48 -12.33 5.12
CA ASN A 230 -13.35 -11.46 5.45
C ASN A 230 -12.12 -11.79 4.59
N THR A 231 -11.82 -13.07 4.37
CA THR A 231 -10.75 -13.50 3.47
C THR A 231 -11.04 -13.06 2.03
N ALA A 232 -12.28 -13.19 1.56
CA ALA A 232 -12.66 -12.73 0.22
C ALA A 232 -12.51 -11.21 0.07
N GLN A 233 -12.88 -10.42 1.09
CA GLN A 233 -12.69 -8.98 1.08
C GLN A 233 -11.21 -8.58 1.06
N GLU A 234 -10.36 -9.27 1.82
CA GLU A 234 -8.92 -9.02 1.82
C GLU A 234 -8.28 -9.35 0.47
N GLN A 235 -8.63 -10.50 -0.12
CA GLN A 235 -8.15 -10.89 -1.44
C GLN A 235 -8.63 -9.92 -2.53
N ALA A 236 -9.88 -9.42 -2.43
CA ALA A 236 -10.38 -8.40 -3.34
C ALA A 236 -9.59 -7.09 -3.23
N ARG A 237 -9.24 -6.64 -2.01
CA ARG A 237 -8.41 -5.44 -1.80
C ARG A 237 -7.02 -5.59 -2.40
N ILE A 238 -6.34 -6.72 -2.15
CA ILE A 238 -5.03 -7.02 -2.74
C ILE A 238 -5.12 -7.03 -4.27
N ALA A 239 -6.14 -7.66 -4.84
CA ALA A 239 -6.33 -7.72 -6.28
C ALA A 239 -6.56 -6.32 -6.89
N THR A 240 -7.40 -5.49 -6.27
CA THR A 240 -7.63 -4.10 -6.70
C THR A 240 -6.35 -3.27 -6.59
N ALA A 241 -5.60 -3.36 -5.49
CA ALA A 241 -4.32 -2.64 -5.33
C ALA A 241 -3.30 -3.02 -6.43
N ARG A 242 -3.17 -4.31 -6.72
CA ARG A 242 -2.29 -4.80 -7.81
C ARG A 242 -2.74 -4.34 -9.18
N GLN A 243 -4.05 -4.33 -9.44
CA GLN A 243 -4.60 -3.81 -10.70
C GLN A 243 -4.30 -2.32 -10.85
N LEU A 244 -4.47 -1.52 -9.80
CA LEU A 244 -4.13 -0.09 -9.80
C LEU A 244 -2.63 0.12 -10.06
N ALA A 245 -1.76 -0.64 -9.39
CA ALA A 245 -0.31 -0.60 -9.58
C ALA A 245 0.09 -0.93 -11.03
N ALA A 246 -0.47 -1.99 -11.62
CA ALA A 246 -0.23 -2.35 -13.02
C ALA A 246 -0.75 -1.27 -13.99
N THR A 247 -1.91 -0.67 -13.69
CA THR A 247 -2.47 0.43 -14.50
C THR A 247 -1.59 1.67 -14.43
N ALA A 248 -1.09 2.02 -13.25
CA ALA A 248 -0.16 3.12 -13.06
C ALA A 248 1.13 2.92 -13.88
N LEU A 249 1.71 1.72 -13.82
CA LEU A 249 2.91 1.38 -14.61
C LEU A 249 2.67 1.40 -16.12
N ASN A 250 1.49 1.02 -16.59
CA ASN A 250 1.14 1.11 -18.01
C ASN A 250 0.96 2.57 -18.47
N LEU A 251 0.50 3.45 -17.57
CA LEU A 251 0.29 4.87 -17.88
C LEU A 251 1.54 5.73 -17.67
N SER A 252 2.57 5.25 -16.97
CA SER A 252 3.71 6.09 -16.57
C SER A 252 4.50 6.69 -17.72
N GLY A 253 4.44 6.10 -18.91
CA GLY A 253 5.06 6.63 -20.13
C GLY A 253 4.25 7.74 -20.82
N ASP A 254 2.93 7.74 -20.69
CA ASP A 254 2.04 8.60 -21.50
C ASP A 254 1.30 9.66 -20.65
N ASP A 255 0.89 9.28 -19.44
CA ASP A 255 0.07 10.09 -18.53
C ASP A 255 0.59 9.90 -17.10
N LEU A 256 1.76 10.50 -16.85
CA LEU A 256 2.43 10.38 -15.56
C LEU A 256 1.63 11.06 -14.45
N GLU A 257 0.82 12.06 -14.79
CA GLU A 257 -0.09 12.73 -13.87
C GLU A 257 -1.09 11.72 -13.26
N LEU A 258 -1.84 10.99 -14.09
CA LEU A 258 -2.77 9.96 -13.60
C LEU A 258 -2.03 8.75 -13.02
N ALA A 259 -0.92 8.33 -13.62
CA ALA A 259 -0.11 7.22 -13.12
C ALA A 259 0.34 7.45 -11.68
N SER A 260 0.78 8.67 -11.36
CA SER A 260 1.20 9.08 -10.02
C SER A 260 0.08 8.90 -8.99
N LEU A 261 -1.13 9.38 -9.31
CA LEU A 261 -2.30 9.25 -8.44
C LEU A 261 -2.68 7.79 -8.24
N LEU A 262 -2.67 6.98 -9.30
CA LEU A 262 -2.99 5.55 -9.22
C LEU A 262 -1.94 4.77 -8.44
N ALA A 263 -0.65 5.09 -8.56
CA ALA A 263 0.42 4.44 -7.81
C ALA A 263 0.31 4.72 -6.30
N VAL A 264 0.06 5.98 -5.93
CA VAL A 264 -0.18 6.36 -4.53
C VAL A 264 -1.45 5.69 -4.00
N GLN A 265 -2.53 5.68 -4.78
CA GLN A 265 -3.77 5.02 -4.40
C GLN A 265 -3.59 3.51 -4.23
N ALA A 266 -2.86 2.86 -5.14
CA ALA A 266 -2.55 1.43 -5.07
C ALA A 266 -1.85 1.07 -3.76
N TYR A 267 -0.82 1.84 -3.39
CA TYR A 267 -0.10 1.67 -2.13
C TYR A 267 -0.99 1.92 -0.90
N ARG A 268 -1.81 2.99 -0.91
CA ARG A 268 -2.73 3.32 0.20
C ARG A 268 -3.85 2.28 0.38
N VAL A 269 -4.28 1.62 -0.70
CA VAL A 269 -5.28 0.54 -0.63
C VAL A 269 -4.70 -0.70 0.05
N GLN A 270 -3.52 -1.13 -0.38
CA GLN A 270 -2.81 -2.25 0.24
C GLN A 270 -1.32 -2.19 -0.11
N GLU A 271 -0.46 -2.28 0.90
CA GLU A 271 0.96 -2.45 0.68
C GLU A 271 1.28 -3.88 0.21
N THR A 272 1.82 -3.98 -1.01
CA THR A 272 2.33 -5.21 -1.61
C THR A 272 3.66 -4.92 -2.33
N PRO A 273 4.50 -5.92 -2.60
CA PRO A 273 5.72 -5.73 -3.40
C PRO A 273 5.43 -5.05 -4.75
N GLU A 274 4.33 -5.42 -5.40
CA GLU A 274 3.96 -4.86 -6.71
C GLU A 274 3.53 -3.38 -6.60
N THR A 275 2.81 -3.00 -5.55
CA THR A 275 2.40 -1.60 -5.33
C THR A 275 3.58 -0.72 -4.92
N VAL A 276 4.53 -1.25 -4.15
CA VAL A 276 5.78 -0.58 -3.79
C VAL A 276 6.66 -0.38 -5.04
N SER A 277 6.78 -1.40 -5.89
CA SER A 277 7.49 -1.32 -7.16
C SER A 277 6.87 -0.28 -8.08
N ALA A 278 5.54 -0.28 -8.22
CA ALA A 278 4.83 0.75 -8.97
C ALA A 278 5.07 2.16 -8.41
N LEU A 279 4.98 2.34 -7.10
CA LEU A 279 5.24 3.62 -6.44
C LEU A 279 6.66 4.14 -6.73
N TYR A 280 7.68 3.29 -6.57
CA TYR A 280 9.07 3.66 -6.87
C TYR A 280 9.28 3.98 -8.35
N ARG A 281 8.82 3.11 -9.26
CA ARG A 281 9.05 3.28 -10.70
C ARG A 281 8.34 4.48 -11.27
N VAL A 282 7.14 4.80 -10.80
CA VAL A 282 6.40 6.00 -11.20
C VAL A 282 7.05 7.24 -10.59
N SER A 283 7.58 7.17 -9.36
CA SER A 283 8.35 8.25 -8.76
C SER A 283 9.63 8.54 -9.55
N ALA A 284 10.36 7.49 -9.93
CA ALA A 284 11.59 7.57 -10.72
C ALA A 284 11.34 7.75 -12.24
N ALA A 285 10.09 7.68 -12.69
CA ALA A 285 9.74 7.99 -14.07
C ALA A 285 9.86 9.49 -14.31
N SER A 286 10.47 9.85 -15.44
CA SER A 286 10.69 11.23 -15.88
C SER A 286 11.38 12.08 -14.82
N PRO A 287 12.67 11.82 -14.51
CA PRO A 287 13.36 12.46 -13.39
C PRO A 287 13.41 13.98 -13.50
N ARG A 288 13.46 14.53 -14.72
CA ARG A 288 13.47 15.98 -14.95
C ARG A 288 12.10 16.65 -14.72
N LEU A 289 11.01 15.89 -14.62
CA LEU A 289 9.65 16.45 -14.51
C LEU A 289 9.36 16.83 -13.05
N THR A 290 9.33 18.14 -12.79
CA THR A 290 9.14 18.67 -11.44
C THR A 290 7.66 18.80 -11.09
N ARG A 291 6.84 19.31 -12.00
CA ARG A 291 5.48 19.73 -11.67
C ARG A 291 4.51 19.74 -12.86
N PHE A 292 3.25 19.43 -12.58
CA PHE A 292 2.11 19.74 -13.44
C PHE A 292 1.32 20.96 -12.92
N VAL A 293 1.00 21.89 -13.81
CA VAL A 293 0.13 23.04 -13.56
C VAL A 293 -1.09 22.94 -14.47
N ARG A 294 -2.27 23.33 -13.97
CA ARG A 294 -3.52 23.23 -14.72
C ARG A 294 -4.09 24.62 -15.00
N ALA A 295 -4.33 24.88 -16.28
CA ALA A 295 -5.08 26.04 -16.74
C ALA A 295 -6.59 25.73 -16.80
N ASP A 296 -7.40 26.78 -16.77
CA ASP A 296 -8.86 26.66 -16.81
C ASP A 296 -9.37 26.25 -18.21
N ASP A 297 -8.62 26.61 -19.27
CA ASP A 297 -8.92 26.33 -20.67
C ASP A 297 -7.66 25.83 -21.41
N ARG A 298 -7.81 25.49 -22.71
CA ARG A 298 -6.71 25.04 -23.56
C ARG A 298 -5.59 26.07 -23.59
N VAL A 299 -4.36 25.64 -23.33
CA VAL A 299 -3.16 26.48 -23.33
C VAL A 299 -2.71 26.73 -24.76
N THR A 300 -2.45 28.00 -25.07
CA THR A 300 -2.07 28.49 -26.40
C THR A 300 -0.73 29.21 -26.39
N ALA A 301 -0.29 29.71 -25.23
CA ALA A 301 1.01 30.34 -25.05
C ALA A 301 1.63 29.97 -23.69
N LEU A 302 2.96 29.84 -23.67
CA LEU A 302 3.77 29.61 -22.46
C LEU A 302 4.98 30.53 -22.48
N ALA A 303 5.41 30.98 -21.31
CA ALA A 303 6.71 31.61 -21.12
C ALA A 303 7.31 31.24 -19.77
N LEU A 304 8.61 30.98 -19.76
CA LEU A 304 9.41 30.84 -18.55
C LEU A 304 10.21 32.12 -18.35
N SER A 305 10.27 32.62 -17.12
CA SER A 305 11.11 33.77 -16.77
C SER A 305 12.60 33.36 -16.78
N GLY A 306 13.53 34.29 -17.00
CA GLY A 306 14.97 34.00 -17.10
C GLY A 306 15.56 33.48 -15.80
N SER A 307 15.22 34.10 -14.67
CA SER A 307 15.47 33.53 -13.34
C SER A 307 14.38 32.52 -12.98
N PRO A 308 14.61 31.57 -12.05
CA PRO A 308 13.63 30.59 -11.61
C PRO A 308 12.54 31.20 -10.70
N ARG A 309 11.86 32.24 -11.20
CA ARG A 309 10.85 33.01 -10.46
C ARG A 309 9.43 32.70 -10.91
N TYR A 310 9.16 32.69 -12.22
CA TYR A 310 7.81 32.63 -12.76
C TYR A 310 7.64 31.73 -13.99
N VAL A 311 6.41 31.23 -14.14
CA VAL A 311 5.88 30.63 -15.37
C VAL A 311 4.58 31.36 -15.73
N ALA A 312 4.44 31.81 -16.96
CA ALA A 312 3.19 32.38 -17.46
C ALA A 312 2.49 31.39 -18.40
N VAL A 313 1.19 31.21 -18.21
CA VAL A 313 0.34 30.28 -18.96
C VAL A 313 -0.83 31.03 -19.55
N GLY A 314 -0.89 31.11 -20.88
CA GLY A 314 -1.94 31.79 -21.63
C GLY A 314 -2.90 30.80 -22.27
N SER A 315 -4.19 31.12 -22.26
CA SER A 315 -5.25 30.25 -22.74
C SER A 315 -5.97 30.75 -23.98
N GLU A 316 -6.66 29.84 -24.65
CA GLU A 316 -7.54 30.10 -25.80
C GLU A 316 -8.66 31.09 -25.49
N ARG A 317 -9.06 31.23 -24.23
CA ARG A 317 -10.12 32.15 -23.80
C ARG A 317 -9.62 33.48 -23.25
N GLY A 318 -8.32 33.76 -23.36
CA GLY A 318 -7.75 35.05 -22.95
C GLY A 318 -7.34 35.14 -21.48
N SER A 319 -7.56 34.09 -20.69
CA SER A 319 -7.01 34.00 -19.33
C SER A 319 -5.51 33.77 -19.40
N VAL A 320 -4.75 34.52 -18.59
CA VAL A 320 -3.31 34.34 -18.35
C VAL A 320 -3.09 34.15 -16.86
N ASP A 321 -2.56 32.99 -16.48
CA ASP A 321 -2.16 32.71 -15.12
C ASP A 321 -0.63 32.75 -15.01
N VAL A 322 -0.12 33.54 -14.07
CA VAL A 322 1.29 33.56 -13.69
C VAL A 322 1.45 32.75 -12.42
N TRP A 323 2.35 31.78 -12.45
CA TRP A 323 2.69 30.89 -11.36
C TRP A 323 4.10 31.17 -10.89
N THR A 324 4.41 30.80 -9.65
CA THR A 324 5.79 30.61 -9.21
C THR A 324 6.48 29.55 -10.07
N ALA A 325 7.81 29.64 -10.25
CA ALA A 325 8.57 28.71 -11.10
C ALA A 325 8.39 27.23 -10.69
N ASP A 326 8.22 26.96 -9.40
CA ASP A 326 7.92 25.63 -8.84
C ASP A 326 6.47 25.15 -9.09
N GLY A 327 5.62 25.98 -9.71
CA GLY A 327 4.21 25.68 -9.99
C GLY A 327 3.32 25.51 -8.75
N ASN A 328 3.77 25.96 -7.57
CA ASN A 328 3.03 25.80 -6.31
C ASN A 328 1.97 26.86 -6.08
N ARG A 329 2.18 28.07 -6.58
CA ARG A 329 1.28 29.20 -6.29
C ARG A 329 1.04 30.06 -7.51
N ARG A 330 -0.24 30.27 -7.82
CA ARG A 330 -0.68 31.28 -8.77
C ARG A 330 -0.48 32.67 -8.14
N VAL A 331 0.36 33.50 -8.75
CA VAL A 331 0.76 34.82 -8.23
C VAL A 331 -0.04 35.97 -8.82
N ARG A 332 -0.50 35.82 -10.06
CA ARG A 332 -1.32 36.77 -10.81
C ARG A 332 -2.24 36.04 -11.77
N THR A 333 -3.39 36.63 -12.05
CA THR A 333 -4.28 36.27 -13.15
C THR A 333 -4.60 37.55 -13.91
N LEU A 334 -4.49 37.50 -15.22
CA LEU A 334 -4.74 38.60 -16.15
C LEU A 334 -5.73 38.11 -17.20
N ASP A 335 -6.52 39.03 -17.75
CA ASP A 335 -7.45 38.73 -18.82
C ASP A 335 -7.20 39.67 -19.99
N VAL A 336 -7.11 39.09 -21.18
CA VAL A 336 -7.12 39.80 -22.46
C VAL A 336 -8.32 39.36 -23.29
N SER A 337 -8.75 40.22 -24.22
CA SER A 337 -9.81 39.91 -25.15
C SER A 337 -9.31 38.93 -26.21
N GLY A 338 -9.92 37.75 -26.32
CA GLY A 338 -9.56 36.74 -27.33
C GLY A 338 -8.38 35.85 -26.92
N GLU A 339 -8.02 34.91 -27.80
CA GLU A 339 -6.95 33.93 -27.58
C GLU A 339 -5.60 34.62 -27.30
N VAL A 340 -4.89 34.14 -26.29
CA VAL A 340 -3.52 34.59 -26.00
C VAL A 340 -2.58 34.03 -27.07
N THR A 341 -1.91 34.91 -27.81
CA THR A 341 -1.03 34.54 -28.93
C THR A 341 0.45 34.55 -28.57
N GLY A 342 0.84 35.28 -27.51
CA GLY A 342 2.23 35.35 -27.10
C GLY A 342 2.40 35.88 -25.68
N LEU A 343 3.42 35.37 -25.01
CA LEU A 343 3.85 35.74 -23.65
C LEU A 343 5.37 35.94 -23.67
N THR A 344 5.86 37.02 -23.09
CA THR A 344 7.30 37.24 -22.95
C THR A 344 7.61 38.00 -21.66
N PHE A 345 8.68 37.59 -20.98
CA PHE A 345 9.19 38.27 -19.80
C PHE A 345 10.30 39.24 -20.20
N SER A 346 10.44 40.32 -19.45
CA SER A 346 11.67 41.09 -19.46
C SER A 346 12.82 40.31 -18.82
N ASP A 347 14.05 40.63 -19.17
CA ASP A 347 15.25 39.89 -18.74
C ASP A 347 15.50 39.96 -17.22
N ASP A 348 14.93 40.97 -16.56
CA ASP A 348 14.94 41.14 -15.10
C ASP A 348 13.74 40.46 -14.40
N ASP A 349 12.91 39.74 -15.14
CA ASP A 349 11.67 39.07 -14.72
C ASP A 349 10.62 39.97 -14.07
N ARG A 350 10.75 41.29 -14.23
CA ARG A 350 9.84 42.26 -13.62
C ARG A 350 8.58 42.44 -14.45
N LEU A 351 8.71 42.55 -15.76
CA LEU A 351 7.61 42.83 -16.68
C LEU A 351 7.20 41.55 -17.42
N LEU A 352 5.89 41.37 -17.58
CA LEU A 352 5.30 40.38 -18.46
C LEU A 352 4.50 41.11 -19.53
N ALA A 353 4.83 40.88 -20.80
CA ALA A 353 4.01 41.29 -21.92
C ALA A 353 3.11 40.12 -22.38
N VAL A 354 1.84 40.44 -22.60
CA VAL A 354 0.79 39.54 -23.06
C VAL A 354 0.24 40.10 -24.37
N THR A 355 0.10 39.23 -25.36
CA THR A 355 -0.46 39.58 -26.67
C THR A 355 -1.63 38.67 -27.00
N SER A 356 -2.60 39.19 -27.75
CA SER A 356 -3.80 38.43 -28.11
C SER A 356 -4.18 38.54 -29.58
N ALA A 357 -4.98 37.56 -30.02
CA ALA A 357 -5.58 37.50 -31.34
C ALA A 357 -6.58 38.64 -31.63
N SER A 358 -7.01 39.41 -30.62
CA SER A 358 -7.84 40.60 -30.83
C SER A 358 -7.03 41.88 -31.10
N GLY A 359 -5.69 41.78 -31.06
CA GLY A 359 -4.80 42.92 -31.19
C GLY A 359 -4.49 43.63 -29.86
N GLU A 360 -4.97 43.10 -28.74
CA GLU A 360 -4.65 43.64 -27.42
C GLU A 360 -3.21 43.30 -27.03
N VAL A 361 -2.48 44.30 -26.52
CA VAL A 361 -1.16 44.14 -25.91
C VAL A 361 -1.22 44.70 -24.51
N LEU A 362 -0.82 43.88 -23.54
CA LEU A 362 -0.88 44.19 -22.12
C LEU A 362 0.50 44.00 -21.51
N VAL A 363 0.96 44.95 -20.71
CA VAL A 363 2.21 44.85 -19.93
C VAL A 363 1.87 44.89 -18.45
N GLN A 364 2.28 43.87 -17.70
CA GLN A 364 2.10 43.77 -16.26
C GLN A 364 3.45 43.85 -15.57
N ASP A 365 3.56 44.74 -14.57
CA ASP A 365 4.65 44.72 -13.61
C ASP A 365 4.33 43.74 -12.48
N LEU A 366 5.14 42.70 -12.33
CA LEU A 366 4.90 41.62 -11.37
C LEU A 366 5.33 41.97 -9.94
N ASP A 367 6.14 43.02 -9.77
CA ASP A 367 6.59 43.51 -8.47
C ASP A 367 5.70 44.65 -7.96
N ALA A 368 5.05 45.37 -8.86
CA ALA A 368 4.05 46.36 -8.51
C ALA A 368 2.70 45.71 -8.12
N GLN A 369 1.93 46.46 -7.31
CA GLN A 369 0.52 46.17 -7.04
C GLN A 369 -0.42 46.84 -8.04
N ASP A 370 0.13 47.64 -8.96
CA ASP A 370 -0.63 48.32 -9.98
C ASP A 370 -1.20 47.32 -11.00
N GLY A 371 -2.37 47.67 -11.54
CA GLY A 371 -3.04 46.85 -12.54
C GLY A 371 -2.28 46.82 -13.88
N PRO A 372 -2.67 45.91 -14.78
CA PRO A 372 -2.02 45.77 -16.06
C PRO A 372 -2.24 46.98 -16.95
N ARG A 373 -1.21 47.32 -17.71
CA ARG A 373 -1.19 48.47 -18.61
C ARG A 373 -1.48 48.03 -20.03
N ARG A 374 -2.53 48.60 -20.64
CA ARG A 374 -2.94 48.28 -22.00
C ARG A 374 -2.28 49.23 -22.99
N LEU A 375 -1.49 48.68 -23.90
CA LEU A 375 -0.80 49.46 -24.92
C LEU A 375 -1.77 49.77 -26.07
N SER A 376 -1.73 51.01 -26.54
CA SER A 376 -2.62 51.51 -27.60
C SER A 376 -2.01 51.27 -28.98
N GLY A 377 -2.83 50.93 -29.97
CA GLY A 377 -2.43 50.97 -31.38
C GLY A 377 -2.61 49.66 -32.16
N GLY A 378 -2.87 48.54 -31.48
CA GLY A 378 -3.22 47.26 -32.11
C GLY A 378 -4.71 47.19 -32.49
N ARG A 379 -4.99 46.70 -33.69
CA ARG A 379 -6.35 46.36 -34.18
C ARG A 379 -6.41 44.98 -34.83
N ASP A 380 -5.26 44.49 -35.26
CA ASP A 380 -5.05 43.21 -35.89
C ASP A 380 -4.33 42.27 -34.92
N ALA A 381 -4.48 40.96 -35.11
CA ALA A 381 -3.89 39.96 -34.22
C ALA A 381 -2.37 40.15 -34.12
N VAL A 382 -1.85 40.12 -32.89
CA VAL A 382 -0.40 40.26 -32.65
C VAL A 382 0.24 38.88 -32.77
N GLN A 383 1.21 38.74 -33.68
CA GLN A 383 1.88 37.48 -34.00
C GLN A 383 3.09 37.21 -33.11
N ALA A 384 3.85 38.24 -32.75
CA ALA A 384 5.01 38.11 -31.90
C ALA A 384 5.26 39.38 -31.08
N ALA A 385 5.86 39.19 -29.91
CA ALA A 385 6.35 40.27 -29.06
C ALA A 385 7.64 39.85 -28.35
N LEU A 386 8.56 40.79 -28.17
CA LEU A 386 9.85 40.54 -27.54
C LEU A 386 10.40 41.82 -26.87
N PHE A 387 10.97 41.68 -25.68
CA PHE A 387 11.69 42.76 -25.00
C PHE A 387 13.13 42.88 -25.52
N SER A 388 13.66 44.10 -25.52
CA SER A 388 15.08 44.36 -25.71
C SER A 388 15.88 43.99 -24.46
N PHE A 389 17.20 43.82 -24.63
CA PHE A 389 18.10 43.66 -23.48
C PHE A 389 17.92 44.81 -22.47
N GLN A 390 17.92 44.51 -21.17
CA GLN A 390 17.60 45.43 -20.05
C GLN A 390 16.17 46.01 -20.05
N ALA A 391 15.24 45.46 -20.84
CA ALA A 391 13.81 45.77 -20.79
C ALA A 391 13.41 47.24 -21.04
N HIS A 392 14.17 47.97 -21.84
CA HIS A 392 13.84 49.36 -22.17
C HIS A 392 12.80 49.50 -23.30
N VAL A 393 12.75 48.54 -24.22
CA VAL A 393 11.87 48.58 -25.39
C VAL A 393 11.13 47.24 -25.54
N LEU A 394 9.82 47.31 -25.80
CA LEU A 394 9.01 46.18 -26.26
C LEU A 394 8.72 46.35 -27.75
N ALA A 395 9.10 45.36 -28.55
CA ALA A 395 8.70 45.27 -29.95
C ALA A 395 7.51 44.32 -30.09
N THR A 396 6.49 44.73 -30.85
CA THR A 396 5.35 43.86 -31.21
C THR A 396 5.10 43.93 -32.70
N VAL A 397 4.65 42.85 -33.30
CA VAL A 397 4.29 42.81 -34.72
C VAL A 397 2.94 42.14 -34.92
N ASP A 398 2.09 42.73 -35.75
CA ASP A 398 0.74 42.25 -36.05
C ASP A 398 0.61 41.61 -37.44
N ASP A 399 -0.54 41.00 -37.70
CA ASP A 399 -0.90 40.37 -38.99
C ASP A 399 -0.85 41.34 -40.18
N ALA A 400 -0.99 42.64 -39.93
CA ALA A 400 -0.87 43.66 -40.95
C ALA A 400 0.61 43.96 -41.31
N GLY A 401 1.57 43.34 -40.62
CA GLY A 401 3.00 43.58 -40.81
C GLY A 401 3.45 44.91 -40.23
N ILE A 402 2.77 45.40 -39.19
CA ILE A 402 3.10 46.65 -38.53
C ILE A 402 3.90 46.35 -37.26
N LEU A 403 5.21 46.64 -37.31
CA LEU A 403 6.07 46.68 -36.13
C LEU A 403 5.77 47.92 -35.30
N ARG A 404 5.56 47.74 -34.01
CA ARG A 404 5.42 48.83 -33.03
C ARG A 404 6.46 48.66 -31.94
N PHE A 405 7.10 49.77 -31.60
CA PHE A 405 8.06 49.85 -30.50
C PHE A 405 7.45 50.66 -29.37
N TYR A 406 7.50 50.11 -28.16
CA TYR A 406 7.01 50.77 -26.96
C TYR A 406 8.15 50.93 -25.97
N ASP A 407 8.33 52.14 -25.45
CA ASP A 407 9.09 52.35 -24.23
C ASP A 407 8.29 51.75 -23.06
N THR A 408 8.97 51.04 -22.15
CA THR A 408 8.31 50.35 -21.04
C THR A 408 7.64 51.28 -20.02
N ALA A 409 7.82 52.59 -20.12
CA ALA A 409 7.09 53.62 -19.38
C ALA A 409 5.93 54.30 -20.16
N SER A 410 5.77 54.04 -21.47
CA SER A 410 4.75 54.69 -22.33
C SER A 410 3.65 53.73 -22.80
N ASP A 411 2.39 54.19 -22.82
CA ASP A 411 1.24 53.40 -23.30
C ASP A 411 1.04 53.52 -24.81
N LYS A 412 1.71 54.48 -25.43
CA LYS A 412 1.67 54.72 -26.87
C LYS A 412 2.96 54.22 -27.51
N PRO A 413 2.89 53.73 -28.76
CA PRO A 413 4.09 53.36 -29.48
C PRO A 413 4.98 54.60 -29.64
N VAL A 414 6.26 54.43 -29.34
CA VAL A 414 7.29 55.43 -29.56
C VAL A 414 7.64 55.49 -31.04
N ASP A 415 7.55 54.34 -31.72
CA ASP A 415 7.73 54.27 -33.16
C ASP A 415 6.90 53.15 -33.79
N THR A 416 6.66 53.26 -35.10
CA THR A 416 5.89 52.29 -35.89
C THR A 416 6.47 52.17 -37.28
N VAL A 417 6.74 50.94 -37.71
CA VAL A 417 7.38 50.62 -38.99
C VAL A 417 6.53 49.58 -39.73
N GLU A 418 6.21 49.85 -40.98
CA GLU A 418 5.60 48.85 -41.86
C GLU A 418 6.68 47.94 -42.42
N THR A 419 6.61 46.66 -42.10
CA THR A 419 7.60 45.68 -42.54
C THR A 419 7.18 44.91 -43.78
N GLY A 420 5.88 44.94 -44.10
CA GLY A 420 5.27 44.27 -45.25
C GLY A 420 4.39 43.10 -44.82
N SER A 421 3.46 42.70 -45.70
CA SER A 421 2.53 41.60 -45.43
C SER A 421 3.20 40.24 -45.69
N GLY A 422 3.50 39.50 -44.63
CA GLY A 422 4.02 38.14 -44.71
C GLY A 422 4.03 37.45 -43.35
N THR A 423 3.95 36.12 -43.32
CA THR A 423 4.03 35.36 -42.08
C THR A 423 5.43 35.50 -41.49
N ILE A 424 5.47 36.00 -40.26
CA ILE A 424 6.71 36.23 -39.51
C ILE A 424 7.13 34.92 -38.88
N MET A 425 8.40 34.58 -39.05
CA MET A 425 8.98 33.31 -38.59
C MET A 425 9.85 33.50 -37.35
N ASN A 426 10.50 34.66 -37.22
CA ASN A 426 11.33 35.02 -36.07
C ASN A 426 11.38 36.56 -35.92
N LEU A 427 11.40 37.01 -34.68
CA LEU A 427 11.62 38.38 -34.22
C LEU A 427 12.74 38.38 -33.17
N SER A 428 13.83 39.11 -33.41
CA SER A 428 15.03 39.04 -32.54
C SER A 428 15.80 40.36 -32.48
N PHE A 429 16.27 40.77 -31.29
CA PHE A 429 17.22 41.88 -31.17
C PHE A 429 18.66 41.36 -31.34
N LEU A 430 19.47 42.06 -32.15
CA LEU A 430 20.87 41.70 -32.40
C LEU A 430 21.86 42.42 -31.46
N ASP A 431 21.38 43.36 -30.65
CA ASP A 431 22.15 44.14 -29.69
C ASP A 431 21.22 44.63 -28.56
N GLU A 432 21.66 45.63 -27.78
CA GLU A 432 20.94 46.20 -26.61
C GLU A 432 19.64 46.97 -26.96
N GLY A 433 18.90 46.54 -27.99
CA GLY A 433 17.61 47.10 -28.39
C GLY A 433 17.65 48.07 -29.57
N THR A 434 18.79 48.23 -30.23
CA THR A 434 18.97 49.18 -31.34
C THR A 434 18.80 48.55 -32.71
N LYS A 435 19.01 47.23 -32.84
CA LYS A 435 18.84 46.48 -34.09
C LYS A 435 17.87 45.32 -33.91
N LEU A 436 16.83 45.30 -34.73
CA LEU A 436 15.78 44.28 -34.72
C LEU A 436 15.76 43.53 -36.05
N PHE A 437 15.95 42.23 -35.97
CA PHE A 437 15.84 41.30 -37.07
C PHE A 437 14.44 40.70 -37.14
N VAL A 438 13.85 40.73 -38.34
CA VAL A 438 12.57 40.08 -38.65
C VAL A 438 12.78 39.15 -39.83
N SER A 439 12.47 37.88 -39.64
CA SER A 439 12.48 36.90 -40.74
C SER A 439 11.07 36.51 -41.14
N TYR A 440 10.91 36.23 -42.43
CA TYR A 440 9.67 35.79 -43.05
C TYR A 440 9.85 34.41 -43.68
N ALA A 441 8.74 33.81 -44.13
CA ALA A 441 8.79 32.60 -44.95
C ALA A 441 9.62 32.79 -46.24
N VAL A 442 9.80 34.03 -46.70
CA VAL A 442 10.71 34.37 -47.80
C VAL A 442 11.45 35.64 -47.42
N GLY A 443 12.75 35.50 -47.15
CA GLY A 443 13.61 36.63 -46.86
C GLY A 443 13.60 37.11 -45.40
N TRP A 444 14.34 38.17 -45.15
CA TRP A 444 14.48 38.82 -43.85
C TRP A 444 14.72 40.31 -44.00
N LYS A 445 14.47 41.04 -42.92
CA LYS A 445 14.70 42.48 -42.80
C LYS A 445 15.36 42.80 -41.47
N LEU A 446 16.32 43.70 -41.50
CA LEU A 446 17.01 44.24 -40.34
C LEU A 446 16.65 45.70 -40.20
N TYR A 447 16.17 46.06 -39.02
CA TYR A 447 15.80 47.41 -38.65
C TYR A 447 16.75 47.96 -37.60
N GLY A 448 16.91 49.28 -37.54
CA GLY A 448 17.55 49.94 -36.41
C GLY A 448 17.53 51.46 -36.49
N GLY A 449 18.00 52.12 -35.43
CA GLY A 449 18.09 53.58 -35.39
C GLY A 449 18.46 54.17 -34.04
N ASP A 450 19.04 55.37 -34.06
CA ASP A 450 19.60 56.06 -32.90
C ASP A 450 18.65 57.19 -32.46
N GLY A 451 17.67 56.89 -31.59
CA GLY A 451 16.98 57.93 -30.82
C GLY A 451 15.81 58.68 -31.48
N GLY A 452 14.94 57.97 -32.22
CA GLY A 452 13.56 58.47 -32.44
C GLY A 452 12.82 57.95 -33.68
N LYS A 453 13.52 57.34 -34.65
CA LYS A 453 12.88 56.70 -35.81
C LYS A 453 13.71 55.52 -36.31
N THR A 454 13.09 54.36 -36.31
CA THR A 454 13.63 53.09 -36.81
C THR A 454 13.53 53.07 -38.33
N VAL A 455 14.62 52.68 -39.00
CA VAL A 455 14.70 52.53 -40.45
C VAL A 455 15.14 51.11 -40.81
N GLU A 456 14.78 50.66 -42.01
CA GLU A 456 15.32 49.43 -42.57
C GLU A 456 16.81 49.64 -42.89
N LEU A 457 17.68 48.85 -42.26
CA LEU A 457 19.14 48.86 -42.44
C LEU A 457 19.57 47.93 -43.57
N ALA A 458 18.95 46.75 -43.65
CA ALA A 458 19.23 45.73 -44.65
C ALA A 458 18.02 44.82 -44.85
N SER A 459 17.94 44.21 -46.03
CA SER A 459 16.94 43.20 -46.34
C SER A 459 17.43 42.25 -47.41
N SER A 460 16.85 41.06 -47.43
CA SER A 460 17.09 40.03 -48.44
C SER A 460 15.77 39.35 -48.74
N ASP A 461 15.43 39.20 -50.02
CA ASP A 461 14.28 38.40 -50.48
C ASP A 461 14.67 36.94 -50.77
N ARG A 462 15.92 36.56 -50.46
CA ARG A 462 16.38 35.19 -50.69
C ARG A 462 15.84 34.25 -49.64
N THR A 463 15.43 33.08 -50.12
CA THR A 463 15.06 31.96 -49.25
C THR A 463 16.34 31.33 -48.70
N ILE A 464 16.71 31.68 -47.45
CA ILE A 464 17.89 31.12 -46.77
C ILE A 464 17.62 29.66 -46.34
N TYR A 465 16.38 29.35 -45.93
CA TYR A 465 15.97 28.01 -45.52
C TYR A 465 14.73 27.54 -46.28
N PRO A 466 14.55 26.23 -46.53
CA PRO A 466 13.37 25.75 -47.22
C PRO A 466 12.15 25.85 -46.28
N PHE A 467 11.39 26.93 -46.27
CA PHE A 467 10.25 27.12 -45.36
C PHE A 467 8.97 26.33 -45.76
N ASN A 468 9.14 25.15 -46.37
CA ASN A 468 8.07 24.29 -46.88
C ASN A 468 7.28 23.58 -45.74
N ASN A 469 6.57 24.33 -44.90
CA ASN A 469 5.76 23.81 -43.77
C ASN A 469 6.55 22.99 -42.73
N TYR A 470 7.86 23.15 -42.63
CA TYR A 470 8.63 22.54 -41.55
C TYR A 470 8.27 23.17 -40.20
N ARG A 471 8.34 22.36 -39.14
CA ARG A 471 8.29 22.88 -37.78
C ARG A 471 9.53 23.73 -37.53
N HIS A 472 9.31 24.89 -36.94
CA HIS A 472 10.33 25.89 -36.67
C HIS A 472 10.08 26.51 -35.31
N ALA A 473 11.12 27.11 -34.74
CA ALA A 473 11.04 27.86 -33.51
C ALA A 473 12.12 28.94 -33.46
N ALA A 474 11.82 30.00 -32.73
CA ALA A 474 12.81 30.93 -32.22
C ALA A 474 13.06 30.60 -30.74
N SER A 475 14.26 30.88 -30.24
CA SER A 475 14.54 30.81 -28.81
C SER A 475 13.81 31.95 -28.06
N PRO A 476 13.63 31.86 -26.73
CA PRO A 476 12.86 32.84 -25.96
C PRO A 476 13.33 34.29 -26.13
N THR A 477 14.64 34.51 -26.31
CA THR A 477 15.20 35.85 -26.57
C THR A 477 15.35 36.17 -28.06
N GLY A 478 14.97 35.23 -28.94
CA GLY A 478 15.15 35.34 -30.39
C GLY A 478 16.59 35.14 -30.86
N ARG A 479 17.56 34.89 -29.96
CA ARG A 479 18.98 34.70 -30.31
C ARG A 479 19.20 33.54 -31.28
N CYS A 480 18.45 32.46 -31.11
CA CYS A 480 18.53 31.27 -31.96
C CYS A 480 17.26 31.07 -32.77
N PHE A 481 17.44 30.54 -33.98
CA PHE A 481 16.37 30.08 -34.84
C PHE A 481 16.67 28.68 -35.33
N GLY A 482 15.63 27.89 -35.55
CA GLY A 482 15.83 26.59 -36.16
C GLY A 482 14.57 25.92 -36.65
N PHE A 483 14.76 24.82 -37.35
CA PHE A 483 13.70 24.07 -38.01
C PHE A 483 14.04 22.59 -38.16
N VAL A 484 13.02 21.77 -38.35
CA VAL A 484 13.17 20.32 -38.58
C VAL A 484 12.97 20.01 -40.05
N LYS A 485 13.98 19.44 -40.72
CA LYS A 485 13.91 19.06 -42.14
C LYS A 485 14.43 17.65 -42.34
N TYR A 486 13.61 16.81 -42.99
CA TYR A 486 13.90 15.38 -43.22
C TYR A 486 14.30 14.62 -41.95
N GLY A 487 13.73 15.03 -40.82
CA GLY A 487 14.04 14.49 -39.51
C GLY A 487 15.25 15.13 -38.83
N SER A 488 16.11 15.89 -39.51
CA SER A 488 17.23 16.58 -38.84
C SER A 488 16.82 17.95 -38.29
N VAL A 489 17.25 18.30 -37.08
CA VAL A 489 17.14 19.67 -36.52
C VAL A 489 18.30 20.52 -37.04
N TYR A 490 17.98 21.70 -37.54
CA TYR A 490 18.95 22.71 -37.98
C TYR A 490 18.79 23.96 -37.11
N LEU A 491 19.88 24.48 -36.55
CA LEU A 491 19.91 25.76 -35.83
C LEU A 491 20.87 26.73 -36.51
N ASP A 492 20.56 28.01 -36.38
CA ASP A 492 21.43 29.10 -36.80
C ASP A 492 21.15 30.36 -35.96
N SER A 493 22.06 31.34 -36.03
CA SER A 493 21.85 32.67 -35.44
C SER A 493 21.51 33.69 -36.53
N PRO A 494 20.67 34.70 -36.24
CA PRO A 494 20.43 35.78 -37.20
C PRO A 494 21.71 36.48 -37.69
N ALA A 495 22.73 36.59 -36.84
CA ALA A 495 24.03 37.16 -37.22
C ALA A 495 24.75 36.30 -38.26
N ASN A 496 24.76 34.97 -38.07
CA ASN A 496 25.33 34.02 -39.02
C ASN A 496 24.58 33.99 -40.34
N MET A 497 23.24 34.08 -40.31
CA MET A 497 22.42 34.20 -41.52
C MET A 497 22.84 35.41 -42.37
N ILE A 498 23.04 36.57 -41.75
CA ILE A 498 23.45 37.80 -42.44
C ILE A 498 24.87 37.65 -43.02
N ARG A 499 25.83 37.13 -42.24
CA ARG A 499 27.22 36.94 -42.69
C ARG A 499 27.34 35.93 -43.84
N SER A 500 26.62 34.81 -43.74
CA SER A 500 26.59 33.77 -44.77
C SER A 500 26.10 34.30 -46.11
N GLU A 501 25.07 35.15 -46.12
CA GLU A 501 24.60 35.81 -47.34
C GLU A 501 25.57 36.88 -47.88
N ALA A 502 26.29 37.57 -47.01
CA ALA A 502 27.33 38.52 -47.39
C ALA A 502 28.57 37.85 -48.02
N GLY A 503 28.65 36.51 -47.98
CA GLY A 503 29.77 35.73 -48.52
C GLY A 503 31.01 35.79 -47.63
N GLU A 504 30.85 36.16 -46.35
CA GLU A 504 31.91 36.20 -45.35
C GLU A 504 32.13 34.80 -44.77
N SER A 505 33.27 34.17 -45.09
CA SER A 505 33.64 32.85 -44.55
C SER A 505 34.46 33.02 -43.27
N GLY A 506 33.81 32.98 -42.11
CA GLY A 506 34.44 32.89 -40.80
C GLY A 506 33.99 31.63 -40.08
N THR A 507 34.94 30.86 -39.54
CA THR A 507 34.70 29.72 -38.62
C THR A 507 34.97 30.11 -37.17
N GLU A 508 35.03 31.41 -36.87
CA GLU A 508 34.96 31.87 -35.49
C GLU A 508 33.52 31.63 -35.03
N ASN A 509 33.28 30.44 -34.49
CA ASN A 509 32.24 30.28 -33.49
C ASN A 509 32.65 31.24 -32.36
N ASP A 510 32.20 32.48 -32.42
CA ASP A 510 32.31 33.36 -31.25
C ASP A 510 31.66 32.60 -30.11
N ASP A 511 32.42 32.36 -29.03
CA ASP A 511 32.02 31.59 -27.86
C ASP A 511 30.76 32.23 -27.24
N GLY A 512 29.57 31.87 -27.75
CA GLY A 512 28.30 32.56 -27.47
C GLY A 512 27.27 32.59 -28.60
N GLU A 513 27.60 32.11 -29.81
CA GLU A 513 26.64 31.90 -30.90
C GLU A 513 25.86 30.59 -30.74
N CYS A 514 24.62 30.56 -31.25
CA CYS A 514 23.75 29.39 -31.28
C CYS A 514 24.49 28.18 -31.81
N ALA A 515 24.89 27.28 -30.91
CA ALA A 515 25.65 26.10 -31.29
C ALA A 515 24.81 25.27 -32.26
N ALA A 516 25.42 24.85 -33.38
CA ALA A 516 24.75 23.92 -34.29
C ALA A 516 24.47 22.62 -33.52
N PRO A 517 23.21 22.15 -33.47
CA PRO A 517 22.89 20.95 -32.72
C PRO A 517 23.58 19.77 -33.43
N PRO A 518 23.86 18.68 -32.72
CA PRO A 518 24.23 17.42 -33.39
C PRO A 518 23.12 17.00 -34.38
N ASP A 519 23.40 16.01 -35.24
CA ASP A 519 22.43 15.49 -36.21
C ASP A 519 21.26 14.77 -35.48
N VAL A 520 20.33 15.56 -34.94
CA VAL A 520 19.14 15.12 -34.21
C VAL A 520 18.17 14.60 -35.23
N THR A 521 18.11 13.28 -35.41
CA THR A 521 17.18 12.62 -36.32
C THR A 521 15.88 12.24 -35.60
N VAL A 522 14.77 12.85 -36.00
CA VAL A 522 13.41 12.61 -35.50
C VAL A 522 12.52 12.08 -36.61
N ASN A 523 11.72 11.05 -36.31
CA ASN A 523 10.81 10.44 -37.28
C ASN A 523 9.54 11.26 -37.50
N GLU A 524 9.06 11.92 -36.43
CA GLU A 524 7.84 12.74 -36.40
C GLU A 524 8.09 13.91 -35.45
N ALA A 525 7.83 15.14 -35.90
CA ALA A 525 8.01 16.36 -35.12
C ALA A 525 6.71 17.18 -35.18
N ASP A 526 6.00 17.23 -34.06
CA ASP A 526 4.75 17.99 -33.95
C ASP A 526 5.01 19.44 -33.56
N ILE A 527 6.04 19.69 -32.76
CA ILE A 527 6.46 21.01 -32.31
C ILE A 527 7.96 21.01 -32.02
N LEU A 528 8.59 22.17 -32.19
CA LEU A 528 10.00 22.42 -31.90
C LEU A 528 10.10 23.56 -30.88
N ALA A 529 11.07 23.47 -29.97
CA ALA A 529 11.52 24.57 -29.14
C ALA A 529 13.05 24.58 -29.11
N ILE A 530 13.63 25.76 -28.97
CA ILE A 530 15.08 25.98 -29.01
C ILE A 530 15.43 26.89 -27.83
N SER A 531 16.53 26.63 -27.15
CA SER A 531 17.06 27.50 -26.10
C SER A 531 18.07 28.50 -26.66
N ASP A 532 18.39 29.54 -25.88
CA ASP A 532 19.33 30.56 -26.34
C ASP A 532 20.79 30.08 -26.41
N ASP A 533 21.13 28.98 -25.73
CA ASP A 533 22.44 28.29 -25.80
C ASP A 533 22.51 27.25 -26.94
N GLY A 534 21.40 26.95 -27.63
CA GLY A 534 21.39 26.04 -28.78
C GLY A 534 20.93 24.60 -28.48
N ARG A 535 20.31 24.33 -27.32
CA ARG A 535 19.57 23.07 -27.10
C ARG A 535 18.32 23.04 -27.95
N ALA A 536 17.92 21.84 -28.34
CA ALA A 536 16.67 21.59 -29.06
C ALA A 536 15.77 20.65 -28.26
N ALA A 537 14.48 20.96 -28.22
CA ALA A 537 13.43 20.08 -27.73
C ALA A 537 12.38 19.86 -28.83
N VAL A 538 12.06 18.61 -29.10
CA VAL A 538 11.09 18.21 -30.12
C VAL A 538 9.96 17.45 -29.46
N GLY A 539 8.73 17.95 -29.61
CA GLY A 539 7.54 17.22 -29.21
C GLY A 539 7.19 16.16 -30.26
N THR A 540 7.01 14.93 -29.80
CA THR A 540 6.62 13.77 -30.61
C THR A 540 5.38 13.11 -30.01
N SER A 541 4.84 12.11 -30.71
CA SER A 541 3.75 11.27 -30.23
C SER A 541 4.11 10.45 -28.96
N ASP A 542 5.41 10.19 -28.73
CA ASP A 542 5.93 9.38 -27.63
C ASP A 542 6.49 10.22 -26.45
N GLY A 543 6.44 11.55 -26.53
CA GLY A 543 6.92 12.46 -25.48
C GLY A 543 7.70 13.66 -26.02
N VAL A 544 8.69 14.13 -25.27
CA VAL A 544 9.56 15.24 -25.69
C VAL A 544 11.00 14.75 -25.79
N LEU A 545 11.61 14.86 -26.96
CA LEU A 545 13.04 14.58 -27.16
C LEU A 545 13.82 15.86 -26.87
N VAL A 546 14.82 15.80 -26.00
CA VAL A 546 15.67 16.95 -25.65
C VAL A 546 17.14 16.61 -25.80
N SER A 547 17.94 17.57 -26.27
CA SER A 547 19.40 17.44 -26.32
C SER A 547 20.01 17.57 -24.92
N THR A 548 20.97 16.68 -24.57
CA THR A 548 21.53 16.62 -23.21
C THR A 548 22.59 17.68 -22.91
N SER A 549 23.13 18.36 -23.92
CA SER A 549 23.95 19.57 -23.74
C SER A 549 23.77 20.53 -24.92
N ALA A 550 24.54 21.62 -24.92
CA ALA A 550 24.63 22.58 -26.02
C ALA A 550 26.02 22.55 -26.70
N ASN A 551 26.89 21.58 -26.35
CA ASN A 551 28.31 21.65 -26.67
C ASN A 551 28.70 20.73 -27.84
N SER A 552 29.36 21.30 -28.85
CA SER A 552 29.48 20.77 -30.22
C SER A 552 30.47 19.60 -30.43
N ASP A 553 31.22 19.18 -29.40
CA ASP A 553 32.40 18.33 -29.61
C ASP A 553 32.10 16.82 -29.78
N ARG A 554 30.88 16.34 -29.51
CA ARG A 554 30.49 14.93 -29.70
C ARG A 554 29.02 14.78 -30.08
N PRO A 555 28.63 13.69 -30.78
CA PRO A 555 27.22 13.38 -30.99
C PRO A 555 26.54 13.19 -29.63
N GLU A 556 25.71 14.16 -29.25
CA GLU A 556 25.02 14.13 -27.96
C GLU A 556 23.98 13.01 -27.92
N ALA A 557 23.74 12.49 -26.72
CA ALA A 557 22.61 11.60 -26.50
C ALA A 557 21.32 12.44 -26.50
N LEU A 558 20.29 11.98 -27.19
CA LEU A 558 18.93 12.50 -26.98
C LEU A 558 18.33 11.84 -25.74
N GLU A 559 17.79 12.65 -24.85
CA GLU A 559 16.97 12.17 -23.74
C GLU A 559 15.49 12.26 -24.15
N THR A 560 14.75 11.16 -23.98
CA THR A 560 13.28 11.19 -24.13
C THR A 560 12.65 11.49 -22.78
N LEU A 561 12.11 12.70 -22.64
CA LEU A 561 11.26 13.12 -21.54
C LEU A 561 9.86 12.51 -21.75
N THR A 562 9.59 11.42 -21.05
CA THR A 562 8.32 10.68 -21.11
C THR A 562 7.33 11.20 -20.07
N GLY A 563 6.14 10.62 -20.02
CA GLY A 563 5.13 10.90 -19.00
C GLY A 563 4.17 12.03 -19.34
N VAL A 564 4.36 12.66 -20.51
CA VAL A 564 3.47 13.66 -21.08
C VAL A 564 3.04 13.23 -22.47
N LYS A 565 1.83 13.62 -22.84
CA LYS A 565 1.31 13.44 -24.20
C LYS A 565 2.00 14.42 -25.16
N ALA A 566 1.80 14.20 -26.46
CA ALA A 566 2.26 15.12 -27.49
C ALA A 566 1.88 16.58 -27.14
N PRO A 567 2.86 17.48 -26.97
CA PRO A 567 2.58 18.86 -26.58
C PRO A 567 2.10 19.69 -27.76
N SER A 568 1.15 20.60 -27.49
CA SER A 568 0.71 21.65 -28.42
C SER A 568 1.49 22.96 -28.27
N VAL A 569 2.16 23.15 -27.13
CA VAL A 569 3.05 24.30 -26.86
C VAL A 569 4.31 23.77 -26.18
N LEU A 570 5.48 24.29 -26.52
CA LEU A 570 6.78 23.89 -25.96
C LEU A 570 7.70 25.11 -25.94
N THR A 571 8.38 25.37 -24.82
CA THR A 571 9.30 26.51 -24.67
C THR A 571 10.38 26.23 -23.64
N PHE A 572 11.59 26.76 -23.87
CA PHE A 572 12.68 26.79 -22.88
C PHE A 572 12.61 28.03 -21.98
N SER A 573 13.38 28.01 -20.89
CA SER A 573 13.81 29.22 -20.19
C SER A 573 14.79 30.03 -21.07
N PRO A 574 14.76 31.36 -20.96
CA PRO A 574 15.82 32.21 -21.50
C PRO A 574 17.20 31.86 -20.91
N GLY A 575 18.27 32.07 -21.68
CA GLY A 575 19.66 31.80 -21.27
C GLY A 575 20.10 30.36 -21.52
N ASP A 576 20.52 29.66 -20.46
CA ASP A 576 21.16 28.33 -20.54
C ASP A 576 20.18 27.18 -20.87
N GLY A 577 18.90 27.47 -21.10
CA GLY A 577 17.91 26.46 -21.49
C GLY A 577 17.77 25.30 -20.50
N ASP A 578 18.03 25.56 -19.21
CA ASP A 578 18.03 24.57 -18.14
C ASP A 578 16.62 24.12 -17.74
N ARG A 579 15.61 24.91 -18.08
CA ARG A 579 14.20 24.65 -17.81
C ARG A 579 13.42 24.55 -19.10
N LEU A 580 12.43 23.67 -19.09
CA LEU A 580 11.53 23.45 -20.20
C LEU A 580 10.09 23.46 -19.68
N ALA A 581 9.18 23.97 -20.49
CA ALA A 581 7.74 23.88 -20.24
C ALA A 581 7.01 23.46 -21.51
N SER A 582 5.95 22.70 -21.34
CA SER A 582 5.12 22.23 -22.44
C SER A 582 3.69 22.13 -21.97
N ALA A 583 2.76 22.23 -22.90
CA ALA A 583 1.35 22.06 -22.61
C ALA A 583 0.69 21.08 -23.57
N THR A 584 -0.22 20.29 -23.03
CA THR A 584 -1.17 19.50 -23.81
C THR A 584 -2.58 19.76 -23.31
N GLY A 585 -3.44 20.28 -24.17
CA GLY A 585 -4.79 20.69 -23.75
C GLY A 585 -4.68 21.80 -22.71
N ASN A 586 -5.15 21.53 -21.48
CA ASN A 586 -5.10 22.50 -20.37
C ASN A 586 -4.09 22.12 -19.26
N THR A 587 -3.26 21.10 -19.49
CA THR A 587 -2.21 20.68 -18.56
C THR A 587 -0.86 21.19 -19.06
N VAL A 588 -0.11 21.83 -18.16
CA VAL A 588 1.27 22.27 -18.37
C VAL A 588 2.20 21.40 -17.55
N ALA A 589 3.26 20.91 -18.16
CA ALA A 589 4.35 20.20 -17.51
C ALA A 589 5.58 21.08 -17.45
N LEU A 590 6.27 21.07 -16.30
CA LEU A 590 7.47 21.86 -16.03
C LEU A 590 8.64 20.90 -15.77
N TRP A 591 9.77 21.16 -16.43
CA TRP A 591 10.97 20.36 -16.29
C TRP A 591 12.18 21.19 -15.90
N GLU A 592 13.01 20.58 -15.06
CA GLU A 592 14.37 21.02 -14.71
C GLU A 592 15.36 20.02 -15.31
N LEU A 593 16.01 20.40 -16.41
CA LEU A 593 16.84 19.49 -17.21
C LEU A 593 18.18 19.14 -16.57
N ASN A 594 18.58 19.87 -15.54
CA ASN A 594 19.81 19.61 -14.79
C ASN A 594 19.55 18.91 -13.44
N ASP A 595 18.29 18.75 -13.01
CA ASP A 595 17.93 18.10 -11.74
C ASP A 595 18.13 16.57 -11.80
N PRO A 596 18.95 15.95 -10.95
CA PRO A 596 19.17 14.49 -10.93
C PRO A 596 17.89 13.68 -10.68
N GLY A 597 16.83 14.33 -10.19
CA GLY A 597 15.46 13.86 -10.24
C GLY A 597 14.78 13.77 -8.87
N PRO A 598 13.49 13.44 -8.84
CA PRO A 598 12.61 13.53 -7.66
C PRO A 598 13.02 12.62 -6.49
N THR A 599 13.77 11.56 -6.79
CA THR A 599 14.25 10.60 -5.79
C THR A 599 15.71 10.80 -5.47
N ALA A 600 16.41 11.75 -6.11
CA ALA A 600 17.84 11.96 -6.02
C ALA A 600 18.13 13.43 -5.65
N HIS A 601 18.88 13.68 -4.58
CA HIS A 601 19.22 15.04 -4.16
C HIS A 601 20.72 15.22 -4.19
N SER A 602 21.16 16.27 -4.88
CA SER A 602 22.56 16.71 -4.82
C SER A 602 22.81 17.49 -3.53
N SER A 603 23.92 17.18 -2.85
CA SER A 603 24.36 18.01 -1.70
C SER A 603 25.02 19.32 -2.14
N GLY A 604 25.31 19.48 -3.44
CA GLY A 604 26.13 20.58 -3.96
C GLY A 604 27.63 20.43 -3.69
N ILE A 605 28.06 19.35 -3.05
CA ILE A 605 29.47 19.07 -2.77
C ILE A 605 30.05 18.27 -3.93
N ALA A 606 30.95 18.92 -4.68
CA ALA A 606 31.72 18.27 -5.73
C ALA A 606 32.79 17.35 -5.11
N VAL A 607 32.99 16.18 -5.73
CA VAL A 607 34.02 15.23 -5.33
C VAL A 607 35.22 15.43 -6.27
N PRO A 608 36.41 15.82 -5.77
CA PRO A 608 37.57 16.11 -6.59
C PRO A 608 38.07 14.93 -7.43
N ASP A 609 38.90 15.24 -8.42
CA ASP A 609 39.59 14.27 -9.28
C ASP A 609 40.69 13.53 -8.51
N THR A 610 40.77 12.20 -8.63
CA THR A 610 41.91 11.43 -8.12
C THR A 610 42.73 10.92 -9.30
N THR A 611 43.87 11.55 -9.55
CA THR A 611 44.58 11.40 -10.83
C THR A 611 45.17 10.00 -11.13
N THR A 612 45.01 8.98 -10.27
CA THR A 612 45.81 7.75 -10.40
C THR A 612 45.23 6.36 -9.97
N ILE A 613 44.01 6.17 -9.42
CA ILE A 613 43.67 4.86 -8.79
C ILE A 613 42.30 4.25 -9.22
N PRO A 614 42.23 2.94 -9.54
CA PRO A 614 41.01 2.25 -10.00
C PRO A 614 40.09 1.75 -8.86
N SER A 615 39.99 2.43 -7.71
CA SER A 615 39.19 1.96 -6.56
C SER A 615 38.10 2.94 -6.14
N GLN A 616 36.94 2.41 -5.73
CA GLN A 616 35.80 3.18 -5.23
C GLN A 616 36.18 4.02 -3.99
N PRO A 617 35.83 5.32 -3.91
CA PRO A 617 36.12 6.13 -2.74
C PRO A 617 35.35 5.60 -1.54
N PRO A 618 36.00 5.24 -0.40
CA PRO A 618 35.26 4.69 0.73
C PRO A 618 34.27 5.73 1.28
N LEU A 619 33.09 5.27 1.64
CA LEU A 619 32.00 6.10 2.17
C LEU A 619 31.39 5.42 3.40
N ALA A 620 31.22 6.19 4.47
CA ALA A 620 30.52 5.75 5.67
C ALA A 620 29.46 6.77 6.11
N VAL A 621 28.36 6.26 6.67
CA VAL A 621 27.29 7.07 7.26
C VAL A 621 27.26 6.82 8.77
N GLY A 622 27.38 7.88 9.55
CA GLY A 622 27.38 7.87 11.00
C GLY A 622 25.98 7.66 11.60
N PRO A 623 25.88 7.34 12.91
CA PRO A 623 24.60 7.15 13.60
C PRO A 623 23.68 8.39 13.60
N ASP A 624 24.28 9.57 13.52
CA ASP A 624 23.64 10.89 13.47
C ASP A 624 23.34 11.36 12.03
N GLY A 625 23.76 10.59 11.02
CA GLY A 625 23.63 10.94 9.60
C GLY A 625 24.88 11.61 9.01
N THR A 626 25.93 11.87 9.80
CA THR A 626 27.18 12.45 9.32
C THR A 626 27.84 11.54 8.29
N LEU A 627 28.24 12.10 7.15
CA LEU A 627 28.90 11.40 6.06
C LEU A 627 30.39 11.63 6.13
N VAL A 628 31.17 10.56 5.96
CA VAL A 628 32.63 10.65 5.85
C VAL A 628 33.08 9.86 4.64
N TRP A 629 33.91 10.49 3.82
CA TRP A 629 34.53 9.88 2.66
C TRP A 629 35.97 10.34 2.52
N SER A 630 36.74 9.69 1.67
CA SER A 630 38.09 10.13 1.34
C SER A 630 38.32 10.21 -0.16
N HIS A 631 39.18 11.14 -0.55
CA HIS A 631 39.65 11.32 -1.93
C HIS A 631 41.14 11.73 -1.92
N ASP A 632 41.82 11.62 -3.05
CA ASP A 632 43.20 12.08 -3.24
C ASP A 632 43.22 13.48 -3.85
N LEU A 633 44.22 14.27 -3.50
CA LEU A 633 44.54 15.53 -4.20
C LEU A 633 45.79 15.32 -5.05
N ASP A 634 45.99 16.14 -6.08
CA ASP A 634 47.12 16.05 -7.04
C ASP A 634 48.54 15.97 -6.40
N ASP A 635 48.67 16.28 -5.10
CA ASP A 635 49.89 16.22 -4.30
C ASP A 635 50.16 14.85 -3.61
N ALA A 636 49.42 13.78 -3.97
CA ALA A 636 49.55 12.43 -3.40
C ALA A 636 49.27 12.34 -1.89
N ARG A 637 48.35 13.18 -1.38
CA ARG A 637 47.88 13.17 0.01
C ARG A 637 46.40 12.89 0.05
N THR A 638 46.03 11.87 0.82
CA THR A 638 44.62 11.53 1.03
C THR A 638 43.98 12.53 1.97
N THR A 639 42.86 13.10 1.55
CA THR A 639 42.02 13.96 2.38
C THR A 639 40.82 13.16 2.86
N LEU A 640 40.57 13.22 4.17
CA LEU A 640 39.36 12.69 4.80
C LEU A 640 38.38 13.86 4.95
N GLU A 641 37.19 13.74 4.39
CA GLU A 641 36.15 14.76 4.42
C GLU A 641 34.96 14.30 5.26
N SER A 642 34.34 15.23 5.97
CA SER A 642 33.15 15.01 6.77
C SER A 642 32.13 16.12 6.57
N TRP A 643 30.87 15.72 6.39
CA TRP A 643 29.75 16.65 6.24
C TRP A 643 28.46 16.03 6.79
N THR A 644 27.61 16.87 7.40
CA THR A 644 26.32 16.44 7.95
C THR A 644 25.17 16.95 7.08
N PRO A 645 24.24 16.09 6.62
CA PRO A 645 23.07 16.51 5.86
C PRO A 645 22.24 17.56 6.61
N GLY A 646 21.98 18.69 5.94
CA GLY A 646 21.27 19.85 6.51
C GLY A 646 22.18 21.05 6.81
N ASP A 647 23.50 20.83 6.93
CA ASP A 647 24.47 21.91 6.98
C ASP A 647 24.78 22.46 5.57
N LYS A 648 25.28 23.71 5.50
CA LYS A 648 25.72 24.32 4.23
C LYS A 648 26.94 23.58 3.67
N ALA A 649 27.07 23.49 2.35
CA ALA A 649 28.22 22.84 1.70
C ALA A 649 29.58 23.38 2.18
N ASP A 650 29.70 24.69 2.41
CA ASP A 650 30.93 25.34 2.90
C ASP A 650 31.31 24.98 4.35
N SER A 651 30.49 24.20 5.07
CA SER A 651 30.82 23.70 6.41
C SER A 651 31.55 22.36 6.39
N LEU A 652 32.00 21.92 5.21
CA LEU A 652 32.81 20.72 5.01
C LEU A 652 34.05 20.75 5.92
N VAL A 653 34.26 19.66 6.66
CA VAL A 653 35.42 19.50 7.52
C VAL A 653 36.39 18.54 6.87
N ASN A 654 37.69 18.88 6.90
CA ASN A 654 38.73 18.00 6.39
C ASN A 654 39.76 17.59 7.46
N GLY A 655 40.41 16.47 7.19
CA GLY A 655 41.57 15.95 7.92
C GLY A 655 42.61 15.47 6.91
N GLN A 656 43.87 15.81 7.15
CA GLN A 656 44.99 15.40 6.29
C GLN A 656 45.47 14.01 6.71
N GLY A 657 45.22 13.02 5.85
CA GLY A 657 45.44 11.60 6.09
C GLY A 657 46.83 11.09 5.72
N ALA A 658 46.91 9.79 5.44
CA ALA A 658 48.13 9.12 5.02
C ALA A 658 48.55 9.49 3.58
N ASP A 659 49.81 9.17 3.22
CA ASP A 659 50.35 9.25 1.86
C ASP A 659 49.75 8.17 0.91
N VAL A 660 48.75 7.42 1.37
CA VAL A 660 48.09 6.33 0.64
C VAL A 660 46.58 6.39 0.91
N LEU A 661 45.76 6.09 -0.10
CA LEU A 661 44.30 6.09 -0.01
C LEU A 661 43.78 5.15 1.09
N TYR A 662 42.71 5.58 1.75
CA TYR A 662 41.93 4.70 2.61
C TYR A 662 41.09 3.74 1.77
N ASP A 663 41.06 2.48 2.18
CA ASP A 663 40.24 1.42 1.57
C ASP A 663 38.87 1.29 2.24
N ALA A 664 38.77 1.69 3.51
CA ALA A 664 37.55 1.55 4.30
C ALA A 664 37.46 2.62 5.39
N ILE A 665 36.22 3.03 5.67
CA ILE A 665 35.86 3.98 6.72
C ILE A 665 34.70 3.38 7.52
N ALA A 666 34.71 3.53 8.84
CA ALA A 666 33.59 3.16 9.70
C ALA A 666 33.51 4.09 10.91
N PHE A 667 32.30 4.28 11.43
CA PHE A 667 32.08 4.95 12.70
C PHE A 667 32.11 3.97 13.86
N ASP A 668 32.49 4.45 15.03
CA ASP A 668 32.15 3.76 16.27
C ASP A 668 30.62 3.74 16.49
N PRO A 669 30.10 2.84 17.34
CA PRO A 669 28.66 2.72 17.54
C PRO A 669 27.96 4.01 18.02
N ARG A 670 28.69 4.94 18.66
CA ARG A 670 28.18 6.24 19.14
C ARG A 670 28.32 7.38 18.13
N GLY A 671 29.21 7.26 17.14
CA GLY A 671 29.51 8.31 16.17
C GLY A 671 30.52 9.36 16.67
N GLU A 672 31.20 9.10 17.79
CA GLU A 672 32.21 9.98 18.38
C GLU A 672 33.59 9.81 17.70
N LEU A 673 33.88 8.61 17.21
CA LEU A 673 35.15 8.26 16.57
C LEU A 673 34.93 7.73 15.17
N ILE A 674 35.88 8.05 14.29
CA ILE A 674 35.95 7.55 12.92
C ILE A 674 37.19 6.68 12.81
N TYR A 675 37.02 5.48 12.25
CA TYR A 675 38.11 4.56 11.95
C TYR A 675 38.32 4.52 10.45
N THR A 676 39.57 4.65 10.02
CA THR A 676 39.96 4.51 8.63
C THR A 676 41.01 3.42 8.50
N ALA A 677 41.01 2.70 7.38
CA ALA A 677 41.97 1.63 7.15
C ALA A 677 42.67 1.81 5.79
N THR A 678 43.99 1.62 5.81
CA THR A 678 44.82 1.39 4.61
C THR A 678 45.35 -0.04 4.67
N GLU A 679 45.98 -0.52 3.59
CA GLU A 679 46.65 -1.84 3.57
C GLU A 679 47.65 -2.04 4.73
N ASN A 680 48.19 -0.96 5.31
CA ASN A 680 49.26 -1.02 6.29
C ASN A 680 48.85 -0.58 7.71
N ALA A 681 47.74 0.15 7.88
CA ALA A 681 47.37 0.70 9.18
C ALA A 681 45.87 0.93 9.34
N VAL A 682 45.42 0.93 10.59
CA VAL A 682 44.12 1.46 10.99
C VAL A 682 44.34 2.72 11.80
N GLU A 683 43.73 3.81 11.37
CA GLU A 683 43.80 5.10 12.04
C GLU A 683 42.48 5.43 12.73
N THR A 684 42.59 6.10 13.87
CA THR A 684 41.44 6.59 14.65
C THR A 684 41.43 8.10 14.61
N TRP A 685 40.27 8.66 14.29
CA TRP A 685 40.01 10.07 14.11
C TRP A 685 38.91 10.52 15.06
N ALA A 686 38.98 11.78 15.49
CA ALA A 686 37.91 12.44 16.22
C ALA A 686 37.63 13.80 15.61
N LEU A 687 36.36 14.20 15.59
CA LEU A 687 35.94 15.54 15.23
C LEU A 687 36.07 16.44 16.47
N GLU A 688 36.95 17.44 16.41
CA GLU A 688 37.12 18.39 17.51
C GLU A 688 36.11 19.54 17.44
N GLU A 689 35.92 20.25 18.57
CA GLU A 689 35.06 21.45 18.64
C GLU A 689 35.44 22.54 17.63
N SER A 690 36.71 22.56 17.22
CA SER A 690 37.26 23.43 16.17
C SER A 690 36.73 23.12 14.76
N ARG A 691 35.85 22.11 14.60
CA ARG A 691 35.41 21.57 13.31
C ARG A 691 36.59 21.14 12.45
N ALA A 692 37.52 20.41 13.04
CA ALA A 692 38.64 19.76 12.36
C ALA A 692 38.65 18.26 12.67
N LEU A 693 38.94 17.44 11.65
CA LEU A 693 39.18 16.02 11.85
C LEU A 693 40.64 15.81 12.25
N VAL A 694 40.84 15.31 13.48
CA VAL A 694 42.17 15.12 14.04
C VAL A 694 42.46 13.64 14.27
N ARG A 695 43.56 13.16 13.69
CA ARG A 695 44.07 11.81 13.92
C ARG A 695 44.55 11.66 15.36
N LYS A 696 44.02 10.68 16.08
CA LYS A 696 44.33 10.38 17.49
C LYS A 696 45.32 9.23 17.64
N HIS A 697 45.10 8.13 16.93
CA HIS A 697 45.91 6.91 17.02
C HIS A 697 46.10 6.29 15.63
N SER A 698 47.18 5.55 15.45
CA SER A 698 47.44 4.72 14.28
C SER A 698 48.02 3.40 14.74
N VAL A 699 47.46 2.29 14.27
CA VAL A 699 47.93 0.94 14.59
C VAL A 699 48.28 0.20 13.31
N GLU A 700 49.51 -0.28 13.24
CA GLU A 700 50.03 -1.00 12.08
C GLU A 700 49.41 -2.39 11.94
N LEU A 701 48.98 -2.70 10.73
CA LEU A 701 48.55 -4.03 10.31
C LEU A 701 49.78 -4.90 9.99
N PRO A 702 49.66 -6.23 10.05
CA PRO A 702 50.76 -7.12 9.71
C PRO A 702 51.21 -6.94 8.25
N GLU A 703 52.52 -6.75 8.04
CA GLU A 703 53.07 -6.68 6.68
C GLU A 703 52.74 -7.95 5.88
N ARG A 704 52.27 -7.76 4.65
CA ARG A 704 52.01 -8.86 3.73
C ARG A 704 53.32 -9.34 3.13
N THR A 705 53.52 -10.66 3.14
CA THR A 705 54.66 -11.26 2.43
C THR A 705 54.60 -10.95 0.93
N PRO A 706 55.72 -10.89 0.19
CA PRO A 706 55.71 -10.66 -1.26
C PRO A 706 54.87 -11.69 -2.04
N SER A 707 54.72 -12.91 -1.51
CA SER A 707 53.77 -13.89 -2.05
C SER A 707 52.32 -13.47 -1.85
N GLN A 708 51.94 -13.01 -0.65
CA GLN A 708 50.57 -12.56 -0.40
C GLN A 708 50.22 -11.33 -1.24
N GLN A 709 51.13 -10.36 -1.39
CA GLN A 709 50.90 -9.18 -2.23
C GLN A 709 50.69 -9.54 -3.70
N ARG A 710 51.38 -10.57 -4.21
CA ARG A 710 51.18 -11.09 -5.57
C ARG A 710 49.94 -11.95 -5.73
N ASP A 711 49.56 -12.71 -4.70
CA ASP A 711 48.54 -13.75 -4.84
C ASP A 711 47.11 -13.24 -4.57
N THR A 712 46.93 -12.13 -3.85
CA THR A 712 45.59 -11.61 -3.48
C THR A 712 45.44 -10.10 -3.70
N SER A 713 44.25 -9.67 -4.13
CA SER A 713 43.90 -8.27 -4.40
C SER A 713 42.53 -7.89 -3.83
N GLY A 714 42.21 -6.59 -3.86
CA GLY A 714 40.92 -6.01 -3.43
C GLY A 714 41.05 -5.12 -2.20
N THR A 715 39.96 -4.43 -1.84
CA THR A 715 39.94 -3.41 -0.78
C THR A 715 39.64 -3.99 0.61
N ILE A 716 40.18 -3.35 1.65
CA ILE A 716 39.91 -3.71 3.06
C ILE A 716 38.43 -3.51 3.41
N ARG A 717 37.94 -4.28 4.38
CA ARG A 717 36.68 -3.99 5.07
C ARG A 717 36.93 -3.80 6.55
N LEU A 718 36.17 -2.92 7.18
CA LEU A 718 36.36 -2.53 8.57
C LEU A 718 34.97 -2.28 9.19
N VAL A 719 34.80 -2.66 10.46
CA VAL A 719 33.64 -2.28 11.26
C VAL A 719 34.04 -2.12 12.72
N ALA A 720 33.43 -1.15 13.40
CA ALA A 720 33.52 -1.06 14.85
C ALA A 720 32.61 -2.11 15.50
N THR A 721 33.13 -2.84 16.47
CA THR A 721 32.37 -3.79 17.27
C THR A 721 31.63 -3.06 18.39
N ALA A 722 30.59 -3.69 18.95
CA ALA A 722 29.79 -3.09 20.02
C ALA A 722 30.59 -2.80 21.32
N ASP A 723 31.71 -3.48 21.53
CA ASP A 723 32.63 -3.28 22.66
C ASP A 723 33.73 -2.23 22.38
N GLY A 724 33.65 -1.51 21.26
CA GLY A 724 34.59 -0.43 20.92
C GLY A 724 35.91 -0.90 20.30
N LYS A 725 36.03 -2.19 19.99
CA LYS A 725 37.11 -2.74 19.18
C LYS A 725 36.79 -2.57 17.70
N VAL A 726 37.73 -2.95 16.85
CA VAL A 726 37.63 -2.82 15.40
C VAL A 726 37.91 -4.18 14.79
N ALA A 727 36.96 -4.70 14.01
CA ALA A 727 37.19 -5.86 13.16
C ALA A 727 37.65 -5.39 11.78
N VAL A 728 38.79 -5.88 11.32
CA VAL A 728 39.43 -5.53 10.06
C VAL A 728 39.57 -6.78 9.22
N MET A 729 39.22 -6.69 7.94
CA MET A 729 39.36 -7.74 6.96
C MET A 729 40.28 -7.30 5.82
N PRO A 730 41.57 -7.65 5.90
CA PRO A 730 42.54 -7.43 4.82
C PRO A 730 42.16 -8.17 3.52
N SER A 731 42.84 -7.82 2.44
CA SER A 731 42.66 -8.41 1.11
C SER A 731 42.97 -9.92 1.04
N ASP A 732 43.74 -10.46 1.99
CA ASP A 732 44.05 -11.89 2.10
C ASP A 732 42.92 -12.75 2.74
N GLY A 733 41.79 -12.12 3.09
CA GLY A 733 40.60 -12.77 3.63
C GLY A 733 40.70 -13.15 5.11
N SER A 734 41.77 -12.76 5.81
CA SER A 734 41.85 -12.86 7.27
C SER A 734 40.86 -11.92 7.96
N VAL A 735 40.59 -12.18 9.24
CA VAL A 735 39.83 -11.27 10.11
C VAL A 735 40.67 -10.99 11.34
N LEU A 736 41.05 -9.73 11.51
CA LEU A 736 41.80 -9.22 12.64
C LEU A 736 40.87 -8.45 13.57
N LEU A 737 41.06 -8.60 14.88
CA LEU A 737 40.39 -7.81 15.89
C LEU A 737 41.44 -6.92 16.55
N LEU A 738 41.17 -5.63 16.53
CA LEU A 738 42.06 -4.58 16.97
C LEU A 738 41.39 -3.77 18.08
N ASP A 739 42.12 -3.48 19.15
CA ASP A 739 41.77 -2.41 20.07
C ASP A 739 42.40 -1.10 19.57
N PRO A 740 41.60 -0.11 19.15
CA PRO A 740 42.10 1.11 18.54
C PRO A 740 42.81 2.04 19.53
N VAL A 741 42.65 1.83 20.84
CA VAL A 741 43.26 2.65 21.90
C VAL A 741 44.56 2.03 22.39
N THR A 742 44.55 0.72 22.67
CA THR A 742 45.74 0.03 23.21
C THR A 742 46.69 -0.46 22.12
N GLY A 743 46.20 -0.61 20.88
CA GLY A 743 46.92 -1.23 19.78
C GLY A 743 47.01 -2.76 19.88
N GLU A 744 46.37 -3.38 20.88
CA GLU A 744 46.31 -4.83 20.99
C GLU A 744 45.58 -5.43 19.79
N ARG A 745 46.17 -6.49 19.21
CA ARG A 745 45.63 -7.16 18.03
C ARG A 745 45.58 -8.67 18.22
N SER A 746 44.54 -9.28 17.66
CA SER A 746 44.37 -10.73 17.61
C SER A 746 43.81 -11.16 16.27
N THR A 747 44.10 -12.38 15.84
CA THR A 747 43.57 -12.95 14.61
C THR A 747 42.39 -13.85 14.95
N ALA A 748 41.19 -13.47 14.50
CA ALA A 748 39.99 -14.29 14.64
C ALA A 748 39.93 -15.34 13.52
N VAL A 749 40.18 -14.93 12.27
CA VAL A 749 40.22 -15.85 11.11
C VAL A 749 41.57 -15.70 10.43
N ALA A 750 42.31 -16.80 10.30
CA ALA A 750 43.63 -16.80 9.67
C ALA A 750 43.55 -16.59 8.15
N ALA A 751 44.57 -15.94 7.60
CA ALA A 751 44.73 -15.73 6.16
C ALA A 751 44.70 -17.05 5.39
N ARG A 752 44.03 -17.07 4.23
CA ARG A 752 43.98 -18.25 3.36
C ARG A 752 45.02 -18.12 2.25
N LYS A 753 45.92 -19.10 2.16
CA LYS A 753 46.79 -19.21 0.98
C LYS A 753 45.98 -19.73 -0.21
N PRO A 754 45.93 -19.01 -1.34
CA PRO A 754 45.28 -19.50 -2.55
C PRO A 754 45.94 -20.79 -3.02
N ASN A 755 45.15 -21.84 -3.27
CA ASN A 755 45.67 -23.10 -3.80
C ASN A 755 45.50 -23.14 -5.32
N LEU A 756 46.22 -22.25 -6.01
CA LEU A 756 46.14 -22.11 -7.46
C LEU A 756 46.92 -23.22 -8.18
N THR A 757 46.23 -23.96 -9.05
CA THR A 757 46.86 -24.86 -10.03
C THR A 757 47.73 -24.06 -11.02
N ALA A 758 48.68 -24.73 -11.70
CA ALA A 758 49.51 -24.07 -12.71
C ALA A 758 48.69 -23.42 -13.84
N ALA A 759 47.58 -24.05 -14.25
CA ALA A 759 46.66 -23.49 -15.25
C ALA A 759 45.86 -22.29 -14.73
N GLN A 760 45.52 -22.24 -13.43
CA GLN A 760 44.86 -21.08 -12.81
C GLN A 760 45.82 -19.90 -12.64
N ARG A 761 47.08 -20.14 -12.26
CA ARG A 761 48.11 -19.08 -12.21
C ARG A 761 48.44 -18.51 -13.59
N ALA A 762 48.28 -19.32 -14.64
CA ALA A 762 48.43 -18.84 -16.02
C ALA A 762 47.22 -18.03 -16.53
N ARG A 763 46.06 -18.12 -15.86
CA ARG A 763 44.82 -17.39 -16.22
C ARG A 763 44.55 -16.18 -15.34
N TYR A 764 44.91 -16.26 -14.06
CA TYR A 764 44.66 -15.23 -13.05
C TYR A 764 45.98 -14.86 -12.41
N ASP A 765 46.31 -13.57 -12.46
CA ASP A 765 47.53 -13.04 -11.83
C ASP A 765 47.34 -12.93 -10.30
N THR A 766 46.13 -12.59 -9.85
CA THR A 766 45.73 -12.45 -8.43
C THR A 766 44.35 -13.07 -8.19
N VAL A 767 44.04 -13.46 -6.93
CA VAL A 767 42.69 -13.88 -6.51
C VAL A 767 42.03 -12.78 -5.69
N GLU A 768 40.83 -12.37 -6.09
CA GLU A 768 40.01 -11.44 -5.33
C GLU A 768 38.92 -12.19 -4.55
N TYR A 769 38.95 -12.05 -3.22
CA TYR A 769 37.90 -12.57 -2.35
C TYR A 769 36.87 -11.49 -2.05
N GLN A 770 35.58 -11.79 -2.21
CA GLN A 770 34.52 -10.92 -1.74
C GLN A 770 34.34 -11.08 -0.24
N ARG A 771 34.23 -9.95 0.45
CA ARG A 771 34.30 -9.87 1.92
C ARG A 771 33.19 -8.97 2.45
N ALA A 772 32.58 -9.38 3.56
CA ALA A 772 31.62 -8.56 4.28
C ALA A 772 31.75 -8.76 5.80
N LEU A 773 31.67 -7.65 6.54
CA LEU A 773 31.54 -7.63 7.98
C LEU A 773 30.12 -7.25 8.37
N GLY A 774 29.62 -7.86 9.43
CA GLY A 774 28.37 -7.45 10.03
C GLY A 774 28.49 -6.15 10.82
N ALA A 775 27.45 -5.32 10.81
CA ALA A 775 27.46 -3.99 11.43
C ALA A 775 27.78 -3.96 12.94
N GLN A 776 27.59 -5.05 13.68
CA GLN A 776 27.95 -5.16 15.11
C GLN A 776 29.29 -5.91 15.31
N GLY A 777 29.94 -6.33 14.23
CA GLY A 777 31.20 -7.07 14.24
C GLY A 777 31.11 -8.47 14.85
N ARG A 778 29.94 -9.12 14.80
CA ARG A 778 29.72 -10.49 15.32
C ARG A 778 29.88 -11.57 14.26
N LEU A 779 29.72 -11.23 12.99
CA LEU A 779 29.81 -12.14 11.86
C LEU A 779 30.73 -11.56 10.77
N ALA A 780 31.49 -12.45 10.13
CA ALA A 780 32.26 -12.17 8.93
C ALA A 780 31.90 -13.18 7.83
N ALA A 781 31.74 -12.71 6.61
CA ALA A 781 31.51 -13.56 5.44
C ALA A 781 32.66 -13.37 4.44
N VAL A 782 33.21 -14.49 3.96
CA VAL A 782 34.34 -14.53 3.02
C VAL A 782 33.99 -15.48 1.89
N SER A 783 34.08 -15.00 0.64
CA SER A 783 33.96 -15.88 -0.52
C SER A 783 35.18 -16.78 -0.64
N THR A 784 34.98 -17.97 -1.21
CA THR A 784 36.04 -18.92 -1.51
C THR A 784 36.34 -18.92 -3.00
N GLN A 785 37.50 -19.45 -3.37
CA GLN A 785 37.92 -19.54 -4.77
C GLN A 785 36.97 -20.39 -5.64
N ASP A 786 36.26 -21.36 -5.04
CA ASP A 786 35.23 -22.16 -5.70
C ASP A 786 33.83 -21.49 -5.69
N GLY A 787 33.76 -20.21 -5.34
CA GLY A 787 32.55 -19.39 -5.34
C GLY A 787 31.58 -19.66 -4.18
N ARG A 788 31.97 -20.44 -3.17
CA ARG A 788 31.19 -20.61 -1.92
C ARG A 788 31.40 -19.42 -0.99
N ILE A 789 30.58 -19.31 0.04
CA ILE A 789 30.71 -18.26 1.07
C ILE A 789 30.81 -18.91 2.44
N ASP A 790 31.89 -18.66 3.16
CA ASP A 790 32.08 -19.13 4.54
C ASP A 790 31.67 -18.00 5.51
N ILE A 791 30.71 -18.28 6.39
CA ILE A 791 30.30 -17.38 7.48
C ILE A 791 31.02 -17.79 8.76
N HIS A 792 31.68 -16.83 9.42
CA HIS A 792 32.40 -17.01 10.67
C HIS A 792 31.77 -16.19 11.78
N GLU A 793 31.76 -16.73 13.00
CA GLU A 793 31.38 -16.02 14.22
C GLU A 793 32.60 -15.34 14.83
N LEU A 794 32.46 -14.10 15.27
CA LEU A 794 33.48 -13.30 15.94
C LEU A 794 33.12 -13.13 17.42
N PRO A 795 34.10 -13.16 18.34
CA PRO A 795 35.55 -13.16 18.07
C PRO A 795 36.17 -14.56 17.87
N SER A 796 35.39 -15.64 18.01
CA SER A 796 35.92 -17.02 18.04
C SER A 796 36.56 -17.48 16.73
N GLY A 797 36.18 -16.88 15.60
CA GLY A 797 36.61 -17.28 14.27
C GLY A 797 35.98 -18.58 13.77
N HIS A 798 35.05 -19.17 14.53
CA HIS A 798 34.45 -20.45 14.16
C HIS A 798 33.57 -20.30 12.93
N ARG A 799 33.81 -21.16 11.91
CA ARG A 799 32.95 -21.20 10.72
C ARG A 799 31.58 -21.77 11.10
N ARG A 800 30.58 -20.90 11.07
CA ARG A 800 29.17 -21.22 11.35
C ARG A 800 28.52 -21.97 10.19
N HIS A 801 28.68 -21.46 8.97
CA HIS A 801 28.04 -22.00 7.76
C HIS A 801 28.96 -21.91 6.54
N ARG A 802 28.69 -22.77 5.55
CA ARG A 802 29.27 -22.71 4.21
C ARG A 802 28.15 -22.73 3.18
N LEU A 803 27.94 -21.61 2.51
CA LEU A 803 26.87 -21.42 1.54
C LEU A 803 27.32 -21.87 0.15
N ALA A 804 26.53 -22.72 -0.49
CA ALA A 804 26.78 -23.19 -1.85
C ALA A 804 26.01 -22.31 -2.86
N THR A 805 26.70 -21.34 -3.46
CA THR A 805 26.10 -20.35 -4.37
C THR A 805 25.69 -20.93 -5.73
N GLY A 806 26.26 -22.08 -6.11
CA GLY A 806 26.03 -22.72 -7.41
C GLY A 806 26.80 -22.09 -8.58
N SER A 807 27.69 -21.13 -8.31
CA SER A 807 28.62 -20.53 -9.28
C SER A 807 30.04 -20.56 -8.74
N SER A 808 31.03 -20.48 -9.63
CA SER A 808 32.43 -20.30 -9.25
C SER A 808 32.82 -18.85 -8.98
N SER A 809 31.94 -17.88 -9.27
CA SER A 809 32.21 -16.45 -9.09
C SER A 809 31.18 -15.75 -8.23
N VAL A 810 31.67 -14.94 -7.29
CA VAL A 810 30.92 -14.01 -6.46
C VAL A 810 31.52 -12.63 -6.72
N GLU A 811 30.72 -11.70 -7.23
CA GLU A 811 31.19 -10.37 -7.65
C GLU A 811 31.03 -9.33 -6.54
N ALA A 812 30.00 -9.48 -5.70
CA ALA A 812 29.76 -8.58 -4.58
C ALA A 812 29.11 -9.32 -3.41
N LEU A 813 29.43 -8.93 -2.18
CA LEU A 813 28.97 -9.57 -0.95
C LEU A 813 28.68 -8.53 0.14
N THR A 814 27.54 -8.65 0.81
CA THR A 814 27.20 -7.85 2.00
C THR A 814 26.43 -8.67 3.04
N LEU A 815 26.48 -8.24 4.30
CA LEU A 815 25.90 -8.94 5.44
C LEU A 815 25.10 -7.99 6.33
N SER A 816 23.89 -8.41 6.70
CA SER A 816 23.03 -7.70 7.66
C SER A 816 22.77 -8.59 8.87
N GLU A 817 23.41 -8.29 10.00
CA GLU A 817 23.25 -9.07 11.24
C GLU A 817 21.85 -8.89 11.83
N ARG A 818 21.29 -7.67 11.77
CA ARG A 818 19.96 -7.38 12.32
C ARG A 818 18.86 -8.20 11.64
N THR A 819 18.99 -8.47 10.34
CA THR A 819 18.04 -9.32 9.60
C THR A 819 18.49 -10.76 9.41
N SER A 820 19.63 -11.14 9.99
CA SER A 820 20.27 -12.44 9.75
C SER A 820 20.36 -12.77 8.25
N ALA A 821 20.80 -11.81 7.43
CA ALA A 821 20.82 -11.96 5.97
C ALA A 821 22.25 -11.82 5.40
N VAL A 822 22.56 -12.66 4.41
CA VAL A 822 23.73 -12.51 3.53
C VAL A 822 23.22 -12.31 2.11
N TYR A 823 23.67 -11.25 1.47
CA TYR A 823 23.35 -10.95 0.07
C TYR A 823 24.62 -11.08 -0.77
N ALA A 824 24.51 -11.80 -1.88
CA ALA A 824 25.62 -12.01 -2.79
C ALA A 824 25.17 -11.85 -4.23
N VAL A 825 25.95 -11.14 -5.04
CA VAL A 825 25.81 -11.13 -6.49
C VAL A 825 26.72 -12.22 -7.06
N VAL A 826 26.10 -13.22 -7.65
CA VAL A 826 26.71 -14.49 -8.05
C VAL A 826 26.67 -14.60 -9.57
N GLY A 827 27.80 -14.98 -10.18
CA GLY A 827 27.93 -15.09 -11.63
C GLY A 827 27.60 -13.81 -12.40
N GLY A 828 27.79 -12.64 -11.76
CA GLY A 828 27.57 -11.31 -12.34
C GLY A 828 26.13 -10.87 -12.57
N THR A 829 25.14 -11.76 -12.37
CA THR A 829 23.74 -11.47 -12.79
C THR A 829 22.69 -11.91 -11.81
N THR A 830 23.01 -12.77 -10.83
CA THR A 830 22.04 -13.32 -9.89
C THR A 830 22.27 -12.76 -8.49
N LEU A 831 21.30 -12.06 -7.93
CA LEU A 831 21.28 -11.70 -6.51
C LEU A 831 20.69 -12.86 -5.71
N GLN A 832 21.42 -13.33 -4.71
CA GLN A 832 20.96 -14.38 -3.79
C GLN A 832 20.87 -13.82 -2.38
N ARG A 833 19.82 -14.20 -1.65
CA ARG A 833 19.69 -13.94 -0.21
C ARG A 833 19.71 -15.26 0.57
N TRP A 834 20.60 -15.32 1.53
CA TRP A 834 20.75 -16.45 2.45
C TRP A 834 20.46 -16.01 3.88
N ASP A 835 19.96 -16.95 4.68
CA ASP A 835 19.80 -16.75 6.11
C ASP A 835 21.11 -17.09 6.83
N SER A 836 21.72 -16.10 7.49
CA SER A 836 23.02 -16.25 8.15
C SER A 836 22.98 -17.14 9.40
N THR A 837 21.77 -17.45 9.90
CA THR A 837 21.57 -18.28 11.10
C THR A 837 21.37 -19.74 10.76
N THR A 838 20.61 -20.04 9.71
CA THR A 838 20.28 -21.41 9.26
C THR A 838 21.17 -21.89 8.11
N GLY A 839 21.76 -20.98 7.34
CA GLY A 839 22.51 -21.30 6.12
C GLY A 839 21.64 -21.62 4.91
N GLU A 840 20.32 -21.40 4.99
CA GLU A 840 19.37 -21.70 3.92
C GLU A 840 19.27 -20.55 2.90
N LEU A 841 19.18 -20.89 1.62
CA LEU A 841 18.83 -19.95 0.55
C LEU A 841 17.36 -19.56 0.70
N ARG A 842 17.08 -18.26 0.83
CA ARG A 842 15.72 -17.74 0.98
C ARG A 842 15.08 -17.41 -0.37
N TRP A 843 15.81 -16.75 -1.25
CA TRP A 843 15.39 -16.47 -2.62
C TRP A 843 16.58 -16.16 -3.52
N ARG A 844 16.35 -16.22 -4.83
CA ARG A 844 17.28 -15.78 -5.89
C ARG A 844 16.53 -14.95 -6.93
N SER A 845 17.18 -13.91 -7.43
CA SER A 845 16.61 -13.00 -8.43
C SER A 845 17.66 -12.68 -9.48
N ASP A 846 17.27 -12.76 -10.75
CA ASP A 846 18.15 -12.48 -11.88
C ASP A 846 18.11 -10.99 -12.26
N GLY A 847 19.13 -10.52 -12.98
CA GLY A 847 19.26 -9.12 -13.42
C GLY A 847 19.95 -8.20 -12.41
N ALA A 848 20.66 -8.77 -11.44
CA ALA A 848 21.56 -8.05 -10.54
C ALA A 848 22.82 -7.59 -11.27
N ALA A 849 23.51 -6.61 -10.70
CA ALA A 849 24.76 -6.10 -11.24
C ALA A 849 25.92 -6.26 -10.26
N GLY A 850 27.09 -6.60 -10.78
CA GLY A 850 28.18 -7.20 -10.00
C GLY A 850 29.13 -6.27 -9.27
N TYR A 851 29.13 -4.95 -9.49
CA TYR A 851 30.20 -4.08 -8.97
C TYR A 851 30.02 -3.65 -7.51
N GLY A 852 28.81 -3.74 -6.97
CA GLY A 852 28.56 -3.40 -5.58
C GLY A 852 27.23 -3.95 -5.10
N VAL A 853 27.15 -4.28 -3.81
CA VAL A 853 25.91 -4.64 -3.15
C VAL A 853 25.90 -4.06 -1.74
N VAL A 854 24.83 -3.35 -1.39
CA VAL A 854 24.65 -2.75 -0.06
C VAL A 854 23.26 -3.09 0.45
N ALA A 855 23.19 -3.52 1.71
CA ALA A 855 21.94 -3.87 2.37
C ALA A 855 21.51 -2.71 3.27
N ASP A 856 20.23 -2.35 3.20
CA ASP A 856 19.64 -1.43 4.15
C ASP A 856 19.70 -2.06 5.57
N PRO A 857 20.22 -1.34 6.57
CA PRO A 857 20.26 -1.80 7.95
C PRO A 857 18.89 -2.25 8.47
N THR A 858 17.78 -1.64 8.05
CA THR A 858 16.38 -2.00 8.41
C THR A 858 15.83 -3.22 7.66
N GLY A 859 16.57 -3.71 6.65
CA GLY A 859 16.27 -4.95 5.93
C GLY A 859 15.05 -4.84 5.04
N ARG A 860 14.65 -3.62 4.71
CA ARG A 860 13.60 -3.31 3.76
C ARG A 860 14.15 -3.44 2.34
N TRP A 861 15.35 -2.91 2.11
CA TRP A 861 15.95 -2.81 0.78
C TRP A 861 17.32 -3.49 0.67
N VAL A 862 17.68 -3.81 -0.57
CA VAL A 862 19.06 -4.06 -0.97
C VAL A 862 19.28 -3.35 -2.30
N ALA A 863 20.44 -2.74 -2.48
CA ALA A 863 20.81 -2.06 -3.71
C ALA A 863 22.02 -2.75 -4.34
N THR A 864 22.02 -2.86 -5.67
CA THR A 864 23.16 -3.39 -6.44
C THR A 864 23.64 -2.34 -7.44
N LEU A 865 24.95 -2.19 -7.58
CA LEU A 865 25.59 -1.23 -8.47
C LEU A 865 26.17 -1.93 -9.71
N ALA A 866 25.82 -1.42 -10.89
CA ALA A 866 26.34 -1.84 -12.17
C ALA A 866 27.55 -0.99 -12.60
N GLY A 867 28.40 -1.55 -13.45
CA GLY A 867 29.60 -0.87 -13.94
C GLY A 867 29.27 0.44 -14.68
N ASN A 868 28.17 0.46 -15.42
CA ASN A 868 27.70 1.67 -16.10
C ASN A 868 27.12 2.76 -15.16
N GLY A 869 27.16 2.57 -13.84
CA GLY A 869 26.62 3.48 -12.82
C GLY A 869 25.14 3.25 -12.50
N THR A 870 24.51 2.20 -13.01
CA THR A 870 23.10 1.92 -12.71
C THR A 870 22.96 1.29 -11.32
N ILE A 871 22.18 1.91 -10.45
CA ILE A 871 21.77 1.37 -9.16
C ILE A 871 20.42 0.67 -9.35
N TRP A 872 20.35 -0.60 -9.01
CA TRP A 872 19.08 -1.34 -8.91
C TRP A 872 18.66 -1.47 -7.46
N LEU A 873 17.40 -1.14 -7.17
CA LEU A 873 16.80 -1.30 -5.86
C LEU A 873 15.90 -2.54 -5.84
N TRP A 874 15.98 -3.33 -4.77
CA TRP A 874 15.26 -4.59 -4.61
C TRP A 874 14.57 -4.64 -3.25
N ASP A 875 13.40 -5.28 -3.18
CA ASP A 875 12.74 -5.63 -1.92
C ASP A 875 13.53 -6.77 -1.27
N ALA A 876 14.13 -6.50 -0.11
CA ALA A 876 15.05 -7.44 0.52
C ALA A 876 14.34 -8.70 1.09
N ARG A 877 13.02 -8.63 1.30
CA ARG A 877 12.22 -9.73 1.85
C ARG A 877 11.86 -10.73 0.76
N THR A 878 11.48 -10.25 -0.41
CA THR A 878 10.93 -11.05 -1.52
C THR A 878 11.93 -11.30 -2.65
N GLY A 879 12.93 -10.43 -2.80
CA GLY A 879 13.86 -10.44 -3.93
C GLY A 879 13.30 -9.77 -5.18
N GLU A 880 12.12 -9.15 -5.12
CA GLU A 880 11.55 -8.46 -6.28
C GLU A 880 12.34 -7.20 -6.62
N ARG A 881 12.59 -7.00 -7.91
CA ARG A 881 13.26 -5.81 -8.44
C ARG A 881 12.27 -4.65 -8.49
N LEU A 882 12.54 -3.59 -7.73
CA LEU A 882 11.68 -2.42 -7.66
C LEU A 882 11.94 -1.50 -8.85
N GLY A 883 13.19 -1.24 -9.18
CA GLY A 883 13.55 -0.44 -10.34
C GLY A 883 15.01 -0.03 -10.32
N SER A 884 15.37 0.91 -11.19
CA SER A 884 16.74 1.41 -11.32
C SER A 884 16.79 2.93 -11.38
N THR A 885 17.91 3.47 -10.95
CA THR A 885 18.34 4.84 -11.22
C THR A 885 19.78 4.82 -11.71
N ARG A 886 20.23 5.85 -12.43
CA ARG A 886 21.59 5.93 -12.94
C ARG A 886 22.32 7.08 -12.28
N LEU A 887 23.53 6.81 -11.80
CA LEU A 887 24.43 7.84 -11.30
C LEU A 887 24.72 8.85 -12.42
N PRO A 888 24.63 10.16 -12.15
CA PRO A 888 25.14 11.19 -13.06
C PRO A 888 26.64 10.97 -13.21
N ALA A 889 27.07 10.50 -14.38
CA ALA A 889 28.49 10.25 -14.64
C ALA A 889 29.11 11.55 -15.17
N PRO A 890 30.23 12.03 -14.60
CA PRO A 890 30.96 13.15 -15.18
C PRO A 890 31.47 12.78 -16.58
N ASN A 891 31.35 13.71 -17.53
CA ASN A 891 31.65 13.53 -18.97
C ASN A 891 33.08 13.03 -19.26
N THR A 892 33.98 13.08 -18.27
CA THR A 892 35.40 12.66 -18.38
C THR A 892 35.66 11.22 -17.93
N VAL A 893 34.72 10.53 -17.26
CA VAL A 893 34.82 9.10 -16.88
C VAL A 893 34.28 8.22 -18.02
N THR A 894 34.57 8.61 -19.27
CA THR A 894 34.31 7.78 -20.45
C THR A 894 35.52 6.89 -20.71
N GLY A 895 35.39 5.63 -20.31
CA GLY A 895 36.34 4.53 -20.53
C GLY A 895 35.60 3.19 -20.36
N VAL A 896 36.29 2.06 -20.56
CA VAL A 896 35.74 0.69 -20.75
C VAL A 896 34.83 0.19 -19.60
N SER A 897 34.71 0.91 -18.48
CA SER A 897 34.09 0.40 -17.24
C SER A 897 32.99 1.26 -16.60
N GLY A 898 32.66 2.47 -17.10
CA GLY A 898 31.56 3.32 -16.62
C GLY A 898 31.75 3.91 -15.20
N ALA A 899 30.72 4.57 -14.63
CA ALA A 899 30.82 5.25 -13.32
C ALA A 899 30.77 4.33 -12.09
N GLY A 900 30.27 3.09 -12.23
CA GLY A 900 30.10 2.14 -11.13
C GLY A 900 31.37 1.75 -10.38
N PRO A 901 32.49 1.42 -11.06
CA PRO A 901 33.77 1.15 -10.41
C PRO A 901 34.35 2.36 -9.67
N HIS A 902 33.89 3.57 -9.98
CA HIS A 902 34.34 4.83 -9.39
C HIS A 902 33.35 5.38 -8.35
N SER A 903 32.37 4.56 -7.93
CA SER A 903 31.30 4.97 -7.04
C SER A 903 31.11 4.03 -5.86
N SER A 904 30.93 4.60 -4.68
CA SER A 904 30.53 3.88 -3.47
C SER A 904 29.08 4.17 -3.12
N LEU A 905 28.43 3.22 -2.44
CA LEU A 905 27.08 3.35 -1.93
C LEU A 905 27.04 3.09 -0.43
N ALA A 906 26.19 3.79 0.31
CA ALA A 906 25.94 3.52 1.72
C ALA A 906 24.51 3.91 2.13
N PHE A 907 23.80 3.00 2.80
CA PHE A 907 22.48 3.32 3.37
C PHE A 907 22.64 4.08 4.69
N SER A 908 21.74 5.04 4.93
CA SER A 908 21.52 5.60 6.26
C SER A 908 21.08 4.52 7.24
N ARG A 909 21.36 4.73 8.53
CA ARG A 909 21.04 3.76 9.59
C ARG A 909 19.53 3.47 9.70
N ASP A 910 18.69 4.43 9.33
CA ASP A 910 17.24 4.32 9.31
C ASP A 910 16.66 3.76 8.00
N GLY A 911 17.51 3.49 6.99
CA GLY A 911 17.09 2.94 5.71
C GLY A 911 16.28 3.88 4.82
N LYS A 912 16.20 5.17 5.18
CA LYS A 912 15.42 6.17 4.42
C LYS A 912 16.20 6.85 3.32
N SER A 913 17.53 6.82 3.38
CA SER A 913 18.40 7.41 2.36
C SER A 913 19.49 6.44 1.94
N LEU A 914 19.75 6.40 0.64
CA LEU A 914 20.94 5.79 0.06
C LEU A 914 21.87 6.92 -0.36
N TRP A 915 23.13 6.88 0.03
CA TRP A 915 24.14 7.86 -0.37
C TRP A 915 25.08 7.26 -1.40
N SER A 916 25.58 8.10 -2.31
CA SER A 916 26.70 7.77 -3.16
C SER A 916 27.74 8.86 -3.21
N VAL A 917 28.98 8.45 -3.36
CA VAL A 917 30.10 9.31 -3.74
C VAL A 917 30.65 8.75 -5.03
N THR A 918 30.77 9.59 -6.05
CA THR A 918 31.33 9.27 -7.36
C THR A 918 32.51 10.18 -7.63
N GLU A 919 33.65 9.60 -8.01
CA GLU A 919 34.84 10.37 -8.42
C GLU A 919 34.53 11.34 -9.56
N ARG A 920 35.07 12.57 -9.51
CA ARG A 920 34.75 13.69 -10.41
C ARG A 920 33.26 14.07 -10.47
N GLY A 921 32.44 13.49 -9.61
CA GLY A 921 31.01 13.69 -9.55
C GLY A 921 30.62 14.55 -8.36
N ALA A 922 29.53 14.17 -7.72
CA ALA A 922 29.02 14.84 -6.54
C ALA A 922 28.64 13.81 -5.47
N LEU A 923 28.55 14.29 -4.23
CA LEU A 923 27.87 13.56 -3.17
C LEU A 923 26.36 13.65 -3.40
N LEU A 924 25.73 12.49 -3.62
CA LEU A 924 24.31 12.39 -3.94
C LEU A 924 23.60 11.52 -2.90
N SER A 925 22.34 11.83 -2.65
CA SER A 925 21.45 11.00 -1.86
C SER A 925 20.25 10.57 -2.68
N TRP A 926 19.66 9.43 -2.32
CA TRP A 926 18.39 8.96 -2.84
C TRP A 926 17.43 8.67 -1.71
N ASP A 927 16.20 9.14 -1.85
CA ASP A 927 15.13 8.78 -0.94
C ASP A 927 14.68 7.35 -1.21
N THR A 928 14.72 6.51 -0.17
CA THR A 928 14.32 5.10 -0.25
C THR A 928 13.05 4.79 0.55
N SER A 929 12.36 5.81 1.04
CA SER A 929 11.11 5.63 1.79
C SER A 929 9.87 5.82 0.91
N ALA A 930 8.84 5.00 1.13
CA ALA A 930 7.55 5.14 0.46
C ALA A 930 6.91 6.51 0.73
N ASP A 931 7.09 7.05 1.94
CA ASP A 931 6.58 8.38 2.31
C ASP A 931 7.20 9.50 1.48
N ALA A 932 8.51 9.43 1.20
CA ALA A 932 9.18 10.40 0.34
C ALA A 932 8.67 10.29 -1.11
N TRP A 933 8.50 9.07 -1.63
CA TRP A 933 7.95 8.86 -2.98
C TRP A 933 6.51 9.36 -3.10
N ILE A 934 5.66 9.10 -2.09
CA ILE A 934 4.28 9.63 -2.05
C ILE A 934 4.29 11.16 -2.02
N LYS A 935 5.13 11.77 -1.18
CA LYS A 935 5.26 13.24 -1.12
C LYS A 935 5.72 13.81 -2.46
N GLY A 936 6.73 13.22 -3.10
CA GLY A 936 7.24 13.65 -4.41
C GLY A 936 6.17 13.55 -5.50
N LEU A 937 5.46 12.42 -5.59
CA LEU A 937 4.38 12.24 -6.56
C LEU A 937 3.20 13.20 -6.33
N CYS A 938 2.78 13.39 -5.07
CA CYS A 938 1.70 14.30 -4.74
C CYS A 938 2.09 15.77 -4.92
N HIS A 939 3.35 16.12 -4.67
CA HIS A 939 3.90 17.43 -5.00
C HIS A 939 3.87 17.67 -6.51
N ARG A 940 4.36 16.71 -7.30
CA ARG A 940 4.38 16.79 -8.77
C ARG A 940 2.99 17.02 -9.36
N VAL A 941 1.95 16.35 -8.86
CA VAL A 941 0.60 16.40 -9.44
C VAL A 941 -0.31 17.46 -8.79
N HIS A 942 -0.25 17.64 -7.46
CA HIS A 942 -1.03 18.61 -6.67
C HIS A 942 -2.52 18.67 -7.02
N ARG A 943 -3.12 17.49 -7.20
CA ARG A 943 -4.57 17.30 -7.26
C ARG A 943 -4.91 15.91 -6.76
N SER A 944 -6.20 15.67 -6.56
CA SER A 944 -6.75 14.34 -6.28
C SER A 944 -7.44 13.75 -7.51
N LEU A 945 -7.80 12.47 -7.44
CA LEU A 945 -8.58 11.78 -8.48
C LEU A 945 -9.95 12.46 -8.62
N THR A 946 -10.32 12.81 -9.85
CA THR A 946 -11.65 13.33 -10.21
C THR A 946 -12.74 12.28 -9.98
N GLU A 947 -13.99 12.69 -9.88
CA GLU A 947 -15.11 11.75 -9.71
C GLU A 947 -15.20 10.71 -10.85
N ALA A 948 -14.92 11.13 -12.08
CA ALA A 948 -14.88 10.23 -13.24
C ALA A 948 -13.72 9.23 -13.16
N GLU A 949 -12.52 9.66 -12.74
CA GLU A 949 -11.38 8.76 -12.53
C GLU A 949 -11.66 7.79 -11.38
N ARG A 950 -12.24 8.25 -10.26
CA ARG A 950 -12.65 7.39 -9.14
C ARG A 950 -13.69 6.37 -9.58
N ALA A 951 -14.72 6.78 -10.31
CA ALA A 951 -15.73 5.89 -10.85
C ALA A 951 -15.16 4.88 -11.86
N ARG A 952 -14.09 5.21 -12.57
CA ARG A 952 -13.44 4.32 -13.53
C ARG A 952 -12.51 3.31 -12.86
N TYR A 953 -11.71 3.73 -11.88
CA TYR A 953 -10.62 2.92 -11.33
C TYR A 953 -10.89 2.35 -9.93
N LEU A 954 -11.82 2.92 -9.15
CA LEU A 954 -12.09 2.56 -7.75
C LEU A 954 -13.50 1.96 -7.54
N THR A 955 -14.10 1.35 -8.57
CA THR A 955 -15.48 0.81 -8.56
C THR A 955 -15.80 -0.14 -7.39
N SER A 956 -14.80 -0.83 -6.83
CA SER A 956 -14.94 -1.80 -5.73
C SER A 956 -14.66 -1.23 -4.33
N LEU A 957 -14.24 0.04 -4.22
CA LEU A 957 -13.80 0.66 -2.96
C LEU A 957 -14.69 1.86 -2.61
N SER A 958 -15.60 1.68 -1.65
CA SER A 958 -16.59 2.71 -1.29
C SER A 958 -16.03 3.86 -0.44
N ASP A 959 -14.94 3.64 0.31
CA ASP A 959 -14.34 4.65 1.19
C ASP A 959 -12.83 4.39 1.32
N GLY A 960 -12.02 5.23 0.69
CA GLY A 960 -10.57 5.23 0.84
C GLY A 960 -10.07 6.67 0.88
N PRO A 961 -8.99 6.97 1.63
CA PRO A 961 -8.38 8.29 1.61
C PRO A 961 -8.01 8.65 0.18
N ALA A 962 -8.22 9.91 -0.20
CA ALA A 962 -7.85 10.40 -1.53
C ALA A 962 -6.34 10.26 -1.74
N ALA A 963 -5.89 10.14 -2.99
CA ALA A 963 -4.49 9.84 -3.29
C ALA A 963 -3.52 10.90 -2.75
N CYS A 964 -3.86 12.19 -2.84
CA CYS A 964 -2.95 13.29 -2.51
C CYS A 964 -3.59 14.43 -1.69
N ASP A 965 -4.67 14.13 -0.96
CA ASP A 965 -5.23 15.05 0.04
C ASP A 965 -4.33 15.19 1.27
#